data_AF-A0AAN6T8Q1-F1
#
_entry.id   AF-A0AAN6T8Q1-F1
#
_cell.length_a   1.000
_cell.length_b   1.000
_cell.length_c   1.000
_cell.angle_alpha   90.00
_cell.angle_beta   90.00
_cell.angle_gamma   90.00
#
_symmetry.space_group_name_H-M   'P 1'
#
loop_
_entity.id
_entity.type
_entity.pdbx_description
1 polymer ?
#
loop_
_entity_poly.entity_id
_entity_poly.type
_entity_poly.pdbx_seq_one_letter_code
_entity_poly.pdbx_strand_id
1 'polypeptide(L)'
;MPTPNVAGFSTLRARAYLFRLPLFTRAVLAAIGLFWILGVQVWWDVRAWGALVPDKLGFATLYRLNTFPFIHLNVFHALMNALALTPLLERFESEYGTLTSLALFFGPLTTLPAFMYVAVEKWILRADTAVMGASMWVFVLLGMEAIRTYKANPYLVVGTHHIPTWTTPIALLLCVAALVPSSSFLGHLAGLLVGYICGLGYLKFLAPPERVLRWVEGKLNLLGRLPHYVSVDQKTYGRFGVLPSSGSPPPTSVALPLYPYPVPEHQAQPSRESFCEEHLGTAAGQDAKITSALQLRRDPRILKLPPYLSLLFVVVGAVWLFLLPLDQYSRRTYISENALLPGQVHTYFGGSDQNVFRAYKHEVNALAGKSNVEINNSLEPIVKGLGLKTARQNFTYHAAGRTYAGENLYAILQAPRGDATEAIVLVAAWENVKHELNRNGIPLALTLARYFKRWSLWSKDIILLLTPDSIAGPQAWVDAYHDAHDPSRVASLPLKSGLLQGAIAIDYAQEGRFESLHIVYDGVNGQLPNLDLINSVVSIARGQMGIDVALQEMWRHSDDYKDRLRTMLRGMLKQGLGLASGPHSSFIPYHVDAVTLRPFGEGWQDEMALGRVVEGSFRSLNNLLEHLHQSFFFYLLMHRERFVSIGTYLPSAMLVAANFTIMAIALWVKSGHSEGGGQATADSKTVTPANHAAERDLSLPLGVVTLCQVLSVIPLYLFNHVPESALTPLFITFALLNTLLPPVLSHLLATKTTFTLAQYDLVQCFSLLLLGMFLSSLATLNFSLALIIGLLAAPLSFVRPFSPSPTSGLKRIACAVLLNAVSPTAVLLAGALYWRLDVRSVLRDAAVAWHVTGTYSPVVVWCVWWPAWLAGQLIVLARPAPASASARRSNGAWAGDDGKVKGE
;
A
#
# COMPACT_ATOMS: atom_id res chain seq x y z
N MET A 1 12.97 -13.88 -5.52
CA MET A 1 13.46 -13.00 -4.44
C MET A 1 12.31 -12.78 -3.46
N PRO A 2 12.52 -12.74 -2.13
CA PRO A 2 11.44 -12.43 -1.19
C PRO A 2 11.17 -10.92 -1.18
N THR A 3 10.14 -10.48 -1.91
CA THR A 3 9.54 -9.15 -1.74
C THR A 3 8.77 -9.07 -0.42
N PRO A 4 8.65 -7.88 0.20
CA PRO A 4 8.31 -7.80 1.63
C PRO A 4 6.81 -7.99 1.91
N ASN A 5 6.46 -9.09 2.58
CA ASN A 5 5.15 -9.26 3.20
C ASN A 5 4.90 -8.18 4.27
N VAL A 6 3.91 -7.31 4.02
CA VAL A 6 3.39 -6.34 5.01
C VAL A 6 2.50 -7.06 6.04
N ALA A 7 3.11 -7.98 6.78
CA ALA A 7 2.61 -8.37 8.09
C ALA A 7 2.95 -7.27 9.11
N GLY A 8 2.16 -7.18 10.18
CA GLY A 8 2.16 -6.05 11.13
C GLY A 8 3.53 -5.67 11.69
N PHE A 9 3.61 -4.45 12.25
CA PHE A 9 4.82 -3.75 12.69
C PHE A 9 5.63 -4.52 13.75
N SER A 10 6.35 -5.54 13.30
CA SER A 10 7.12 -6.43 14.15
C SER A 10 8.40 -5.72 14.56
N THR A 11 8.52 -5.42 15.86
CA THR A 11 9.73 -4.85 16.47
C THR A 11 10.96 -5.72 16.16
N LEU A 12 10.79 -7.04 16.03
CA LEU A 12 11.82 -7.97 15.60
C LEU A 12 12.28 -7.74 14.15
N ARG A 13 11.37 -7.40 13.21
CA ARG A 13 11.74 -7.10 11.82
C ARG A 13 12.41 -5.74 11.68
N ALA A 14 11.89 -4.70 12.36
CA ALA A 14 12.53 -3.38 12.37
C ALA A 14 13.94 -3.45 12.99
N ARG A 15 14.08 -4.19 14.09
CA ARG A 15 15.37 -4.54 14.71
C ARG A 15 16.28 -5.29 13.72
N ALA A 16 15.78 -6.34 13.05
CA ALA A 16 16.56 -7.11 12.08
C ALA A 16 17.00 -6.28 10.86
N TYR A 17 16.19 -5.33 10.39
CA TYR A 17 16.58 -4.40 9.32
C TYR A 17 17.72 -3.49 9.76
N LEU A 18 17.58 -2.82 10.92
CA LEU A 18 18.64 -1.96 11.48
C LEU A 18 19.96 -2.70 11.73
N PHE A 19 19.90 -3.96 12.17
CA PHE A 19 21.11 -4.78 12.35
C PHE A 19 21.74 -5.26 11.04
N ARG A 20 20.97 -5.36 9.94
CA ARG A 20 21.45 -5.74 8.60
C ARG A 20 22.11 -4.60 7.82
N LEU A 21 21.99 -3.34 8.27
CA LEU A 21 22.54 -2.19 7.57
C LEU A 21 24.07 -2.31 7.38
N PRO A 22 24.59 -1.98 6.19
CA PRO A 22 26.02 -1.87 5.91
C PRO A 22 26.77 -0.93 6.87
N LEU A 23 28.07 -1.20 7.07
CA LEU A 23 28.87 -0.62 8.15
C LEU A 23 28.94 0.91 8.13
N PHE A 24 29.20 1.54 6.99
CA PHE A 24 29.34 3.00 6.90
C PHE A 24 27.98 3.69 7.06
N THR A 25 26.92 3.14 6.48
CA THR A 25 25.52 3.58 6.66
C THR A 25 25.14 3.55 8.14
N ARG A 26 25.43 2.45 8.85
CA ARG A 26 25.21 2.34 10.30
C ARG A 26 26.05 3.34 11.09
N ALA A 27 27.31 3.56 10.71
CA ALA A 27 28.19 4.54 11.37
C ALA A 27 27.69 5.98 11.20
N VAL A 28 27.20 6.36 10.02
CA VAL A 28 26.60 7.67 9.75
C VAL A 28 25.35 7.90 10.61
N LEU A 29 24.45 6.92 10.68
CA LEU A 29 23.24 7.03 11.51
C LEU A 29 23.58 7.13 13.01
N ALA A 30 24.55 6.35 13.47
CA ALA A 30 25.06 6.44 14.84
C ALA A 30 25.70 7.81 15.12
N ALA A 31 26.44 8.39 14.18
CA ALA A 31 27.02 9.73 14.31
C ALA A 31 25.94 10.82 14.37
N ILE A 32 24.91 10.76 13.51
CA ILE A 32 23.76 11.68 13.56
C ILE A 32 23.07 11.61 14.93
N GLY A 33 22.82 10.41 15.45
CA GLY A 33 22.25 10.21 16.79
C GLY A 33 23.15 10.75 17.90
N LEU A 34 24.45 10.47 17.85
CA LEU A 34 25.43 10.92 18.84
C LEU A 34 25.56 12.45 18.87
N PHE A 35 25.71 13.10 17.71
CA PHE A 35 25.78 14.56 17.63
C PHE A 35 24.47 15.24 18.03
N TRP A 36 23.32 14.59 17.81
CA TRP A 36 22.05 15.09 18.33
C TRP A 36 21.99 15.01 19.87
N ILE A 37 22.40 13.89 20.48
CA ILE A 37 22.48 13.74 21.96
C ILE A 37 23.47 14.74 22.55
N LEU A 38 24.66 14.88 21.95
CA LEU A 38 25.64 15.89 22.35
C LEU A 38 25.12 17.33 22.15
N GLY A 39 24.15 17.56 21.28
CA GLY A 39 23.48 18.85 21.11
C GLY A 39 22.39 19.17 22.15
N VAL A 40 22.17 18.30 23.15
CA VAL A 40 21.21 18.53 24.26
C VAL A 40 21.88 19.19 25.47
N GLN A 41 23.20 19.02 25.65
CA GLN A 41 23.92 19.64 26.78
C GLN A 41 24.20 21.14 26.52
N VAL A 42 24.48 21.87 27.60
CA VAL A 42 24.54 23.36 27.63
C VAL A 42 25.98 23.92 27.64
N TRP A 43 27.00 23.09 27.86
CA TRP A 43 28.40 23.50 28.02
C TRP A 43 29.21 23.58 26.71
N TRP A 44 28.69 23.03 25.60
CA TRP A 44 29.28 23.16 24.26
C TRP A 44 28.20 23.30 23.20
N ASP A 45 28.18 24.43 22.47
CA ASP A 45 27.26 24.62 21.34
C ASP A 45 27.73 23.85 20.09
N VAL A 46 27.30 22.58 20.02
CA VAL A 46 27.54 21.68 18.89
C VAL A 46 26.97 22.25 17.58
N ARG A 47 25.89 23.03 17.63
CA ARG A 47 25.27 23.63 16.43
C ARG A 47 26.12 24.76 15.89
N ALA A 48 26.53 25.70 16.74
CA ALA A 48 27.45 26.76 16.35
C ALA A 48 28.83 26.22 15.93
N TRP A 49 29.28 25.10 16.48
CA TRP A 49 30.52 24.43 16.09
C TRP A 49 30.46 23.81 14.69
N GLY A 50 29.44 22.98 14.40
CA GLY A 50 29.41 22.18 13.18
C GLY A 50 28.55 22.72 12.02
N ALA A 51 27.77 23.79 12.21
CA ALA A 51 26.99 24.39 11.12
C ALA A 51 27.87 24.96 10.00
N LEU A 52 27.41 24.80 8.76
CA LEU A 52 28.02 25.41 7.58
C LEU A 52 27.52 26.86 7.46
N VAL A 53 28.39 27.81 7.79
CA VAL A 53 28.10 29.25 7.83
C VAL A 53 29.12 29.97 6.94
N PRO A 54 28.70 30.57 5.81
CA PRO A 54 29.60 31.21 4.84
C PRO A 54 30.65 32.17 5.42
N ASP A 55 30.28 33.01 6.39
CA ASP A 55 31.18 33.99 6.99
C ASP A 55 32.15 33.41 8.02
N LYS A 56 31.84 32.24 8.60
CA LYS A 56 32.70 31.54 9.57
C LYS A 56 33.70 30.58 8.92
N LEU A 57 33.82 30.58 7.59
CA LEU A 57 34.77 29.75 6.85
C LEU A 57 36.11 30.48 6.61
N GLY A 58 37.16 29.91 7.20
CA GLY A 58 38.56 30.21 6.95
C GLY A 58 39.39 28.94 7.15
N PHE A 59 40.72 29.02 6.96
CA PHE A 59 41.59 27.82 6.97
C PHE A 59 41.45 26.93 8.22
N ALA A 60 41.28 27.52 9.41
CA ALA A 60 41.10 26.79 10.67
C ALA A 60 39.70 26.16 10.85
N THR A 61 38.69 26.55 10.04
CA THR A 61 37.30 26.10 10.18
C THR A 61 36.79 25.30 8.98
N LEU A 62 37.68 24.90 8.05
CA LEU A 62 37.34 24.08 6.88
C LEU A 62 36.67 22.74 7.23
N TYR A 63 36.84 22.21 8.45
CA TYR A 63 36.12 21.03 8.93
C TYR A 63 34.59 21.17 8.83
N ARG A 64 34.06 22.40 8.89
CA ARG A 64 32.62 22.70 8.73
C ARG A 64 32.04 22.23 7.40
N LEU A 65 32.87 22.11 6.36
CA LEU A 65 32.46 21.56 5.07
C LEU A 65 32.08 20.07 5.15
N ASN A 66 32.53 19.34 6.17
CA ASN A 66 32.26 17.90 6.36
C ASN A 66 31.46 17.58 7.64
N THR A 67 31.39 18.49 8.62
CA THR A 67 30.65 18.23 9.88
C THR A 67 29.17 18.62 9.83
N PHE A 68 28.77 19.57 8.99
CA PHE A 68 27.37 20.03 8.90
C PHE A 68 26.30 18.94 8.64
N PRO A 69 26.56 17.82 7.91
CA PRO A 69 25.54 16.79 7.67
C PRO A 69 25.10 16.08 8.96
N PHE A 70 25.96 16.01 9.97
CA PHE A 70 25.67 15.33 11.23
C PHE A 70 24.87 16.20 12.20
N ILE A 71 24.95 17.53 12.06
CA ILE A 71 24.36 18.51 12.97
C ILE A 71 22.90 18.81 12.59
N HIS A 72 21.99 18.81 13.56
CA HIS A 72 20.56 18.99 13.32
C HIS A 72 19.90 19.95 14.31
N LEU A 73 18.89 20.69 13.84
CA LEU A 73 18.15 21.70 14.61
C LEU A 73 17.33 21.12 15.77
N ASN A 74 16.68 19.99 15.56
CA ASN A 74 15.82 19.31 16.53
C ASN A 74 15.70 17.81 16.19
N VAL A 75 15.09 17.04 17.09
CA VAL A 75 14.95 15.58 16.93
C VAL A 75 14.16 15.18 15.68
N PHE A 76 13.16 15.97 15.30
CA PHE A 76 12.33 15.71 14.12
C PHE A 76 13.13 15.89 12.82
N HIS A 77 13.94 16.94 12.72
CA HIS A 77 14.83 17.16 11.58
C HIS A 77 15.89 16.05 11.48
N ALA A 78 16.47 15.61 12.61
CA ALA A 78 17.40 14.48 12.64
C ALA A 78 16.74 13.17 12.18
N LEU A 79 15.54 12.87 12.69
CA LEU A 79 14.77 11.67 12.34
C LEU A 79 14.37 11.65 10.86
N MET A 80 13.85 12.76 10.32
CA MET A 80 13.47 12.86 8.92
C MET A 80 14.66 12.70 7.97
N ASN A 81 15.80 13.33 8.28
CA ASN A 81 17.02 13.15 7.48
C ASN A 81 17.56 11.72 7.58
N ALA A 82 17.54 11.09 8.77
CA ALA A 82 17.93 9.70 8.94
C ALA A 82 17.05 8.74 8.11
N LEU A 83 15.72 8.91 8.16
CA LEU A 83 14.76 8.09 7.40
C LEU A 83 14.94 8.27 5.88
N ALA A 84 15.15 9.49 5.40
CA ALA A 84 15.36 9.77 3.98
C ALA A 84 16.73 9.29 3.46
N LEU A 85 17.78 9.40 4.29
CA LEU A 85 19.15 9.03 3.93
C LEU A 85 19.38 7.51 3.92
N THR A 86 18.83 6.78 4.89
CA THR A 86 19.10 5.34 5.10
C THR A 86 18.99 4.49 3.83
N PRO A 87 17.87 4.47 3.08
CA PRO A 87 17.73 3.58 1.92
C PRO A 87 18.61 3.97 0.74
N LEU A 88 18.93 5.26 0.59
CA LEU A 88 19.81 5.76 -0.47
C LEU A 88 21.27 5.43 -0.16
N LEU A 89 21.68 5.59 1.10
CA LEU A 89 23.05 5.37 1.56
C LEU A 89 23.39 3.87 1.66
N GLU A 90 22.46 3.04 2.16
CA GLU A 90 22.56 1.57 2.14
C GLU A 90 22.82 1.07 0.71
N ARG A 91 22.01 1.55 -0.25
CA ARG A 91 22.13 1.15 -1.64
C ARG A 91 23.46 1.59 -2.25
N PHE A 92 23.88 2.84 -2.00
CA PHE A 92 25.18 3.33 -2.46
C PHE A 92 26.34 2.51 -1.90
N GLU A 93 26.34 2.22 -0.60
CA GLU A 93 27.40 1.43 0.03
C GLU A 93 27.45 -0.01 -0.50
N SER A 94 26.29 -0.62 -0.72
CA SER A 94 26.18 -1.97 -1.28
C SER A 94 26.73 -2.10 -2.70
N GLU A 95 26.82 -0.99 -3.45
CA GLU A 95 27.25 -0.96 -4.85
C GLU A 95 28.70 -0.50 -5.02
N TYR A 96 29.13 0.51 -4.26
CA TYR A 96 30.48 1.07 -4.39
C TYR A 96 31.48 0.51 -3.37
N GLY A 97 31.00 -0.16 -2.31
CA GLY A 97 31.79 -0.70 -1.20
C GLY A 97 32.00 0.31 -0.06
N THR A 98 32.28 -0.20 1.14
CA THR A 98 32.37 0.61 2.37
C THR A 98 33.51 1.64 2.32
N LEU A 99 34.73 1.25 1.88
CA LEU A 99 35.87 2.18 1.79
C LEU A 99 35.66 3.27 0.74
N THR A 100 35.11 2.93 -0.43
CA THR A 100 34.79 3.90 -1.49
C THR A 100 33.77 4.92 -1.00
N SER A 101 32.74 4.46 -0.27
CA SER A 101 31.71 5.31 0.31
C SER A 101 32.29 6.28 1.33
N LEU A 102 33.12 5.80 2.25
CA LEU A 102 33.82 6.63 3.23
C LEU A 102 34.66 7.72 2.54
N ALA A 103 35.47 7.36 1.54
CA ALA A 103 36.34 8.29 0.84
C ALA A 103 35.56 9.34 0.02
N LEU A 104 34.45 8.96 -0.62
CA LEU A 104 33.64 9.88 -1.41
C LEU A 104 32.80 10.83 -0.53
N PHE A 105 32.23 10.35 0.57
CA PHE A 105 31.40 11.17 1.46
C PHE A 105 32.19 12.07 2.42
N PHE A 106 33.39 11.67 2.89
CA PHE A 106 34.27 12.61 3.62
C PHE A 106 35.15 13.47 2.70
N GLY A 107 34.97 13.34 1.39
CA GLY A 107 35.60 14.16 0.37
C GLY A 107 34.56 14.73 -0.61
N PRO A 108 34.67 14.44 -1.92
CA PRO A 108 34.05 15.21 -3.00
C PRO A 108 32.52 15.29 -2.94
N LEU A 109 31.81 14.27 -2.46
CA LEU A 109 30.33 14.27 -2.43
C LEU A 109 29.75 15.18 -1.34
N THR A 110 30.57 15.67 -0.40
CA THR A 110 30.16 16.65 0.61
C THR A 110 30.85 17.99 0.40
N THR A 111 32.14 18.00 0.07
CA THR A 111 32.89 19.24 -0.10
C THR A 111 32.51 20.02 -1.36
N LEU A 112 32.22 19.36 -2.49
CA LEU A 112 31.83 20.06 -3.72
C LEU A 112 30.44 20.74 -3.59
N PRO A 113 29.38 20.08 -3.10
CA PRO A 113 28.10 20.76 -2.85
C PRO A 113 28.21 21.88 -1.82
N ALA A 114 28.95 21.66 -0.73
CA ALA A 114 29.13 22.66 0.33
C ALA A 114 29.91 23.88 -0.15
N PHE A 115 30.98 23.68 -0.92
CA PHE A 115 31.74 24.79 -1.52
C PHE A 115 30.91 25.56 -2.55
N MET A 116 30.16 24.86 -3.41
CA MET A 116 29.30 25.51 -4.41
C MET A 116 28.16 26.30 -3.75
N TYR A 117 27.57 25.77 -2.67
CA TYR A 117 26.62 26.50 -1.83
C TYR A 117 27.24 27.79 -1.26
N VAL A 118 28.41 27.69 -0.61
CA VAL A 118 29.11 28.84 0.00
C VAL A 118 29.50 29.88 -1.05
N ALA A 119 29.97 29.48 -2.22
CA ALA A 119 30.35 30.39 -3.30
C ALA A 119 29.14 31.21 -3.81
N VAL A 120 27.99 30.56 -4.00
CA VAL A 120 26.74 31.25 -4.40
C VAL A 120 26.25 32.16 -3.28
N GLU A 121 26.12 31.65 -2.07
CA GLU A 121 25.57 32.38 -0.93
C GLU A 121 26.41 33.61 -0.57
N LYS A 122 27.75 33.45 -0.50
CA LYS A 122 28.68 34.51 -0.07
C LYS A 122 29.01 35.51 -1.17
N TRP A 123 29.32 35.04 -2.38
CA TRP A 123 29.87 35.90 -3.44
C TRP A 123 28.80 36.44 -4.40
N ILE A 124 27.70 35.70 -4.62
CA ILE A 124 26.61 36.14 -5.49
C ILE A 124 25.51 36.83 -4.69
N LEU A 125 25.01 36.17 -3.64
CA LEU A 125 23.84 36.65 -2.87
C LEU A 125 24.20 37.55 -1.68
N ARG A 126 25.48 37.57 -1.25
CA ARG A 126 25.98 38.32 -0.09
C ARG A 126 25.18 38.05 1.19
N ALA A 127 24.81 36.79 1.39
CA ALA A 127 24.07 36.29 2.55
C ALA A 127 24.92 35.34 3.39
N ASP A 128 24.52 35.12 4.64
CA ASP A 128 25.17 34.22 5.59
C ASP A 128 24.17 33.20 6.17
N THR A 129 23.34 32.57 5.32
CA THR A 129 22.38 31.59 5.85
C THR A 129 23.08 30.28 6.25
N ALA A 130 22.81 29.83 7.48
CA ALA A 130 23.44 28.66 8.08
C ALA A 130 22.77 27.35 7.63
N VAL A 131 23.56 26.41 7.08
CA VAL A 131 23.08 25.08 6.67
C VAL A 131 23.52 24.01 7.66
N MET A 132 22.56 23.14 8.00
CA MET A 132 22.72 22.01 8.92
C MET A 132 21.88 20.82 8.44
N GLY A 133 22.39 19.61 8.60
CA GLY A 133 21.69 18.35 8.43
C GLY A 133 21.96 17.64 7.10
N ALA A 134 21.82 16.31 7.12
CA ALA A 134 22.22 15.42 6.01
C ALA A 134 21.33 15.51 4.75
N SER A 135 20.33 16.38 4.73
CA SER A 135 19.45 16.57 3.56
C SER A 135 20.20 16.90 2.25
N MET A 136 21.36 17.56 2.32
CA MET A 136 22.21 17.77 1.13
C MET A 136 22.71 16.45 0.52
N TRP A 137 23.07 15.45 1.34
CA TRP A 137 23.46 14.11 0.89
C TRP A 137 22.29 13.37 0.22
N VAL A 138 21.07 13.54 0.74
CA VAL A 138 19.84 12.99 0.15
C VAL A 138 19.68 13.51 -1.29
N PHE A 139 19.83 14.82 -1.52
CA PHE A 139 19.72 15.38 -2.88
C PHE A 139 20.89 14.99 -3.81
N VAL A 140 22.13 14.84 -3.30
CA VAL A 140 23.24 14.27 -4.09
C VAL A 140 22.90 12.86 -4.59
N LEU A 141 22.47 11.98 -3.67
CA LEU A 141 22.13 10.59 -4.00
C LEU A 141 20.92 10.49 -4.95
N LEU A 142 19.89 11.32 -4.75
CA LEU A 142 18.74 11.40 -5.64
C LEU A 142 19.12 11.87 -7.06
N GLY A 143 20.04 12.83 -7.18
CA GLY A 143 20.56 13.27 -8.49
C GLY A 143 21.29 12.14 -9.23
N MET A 144 22.14 11.39 -8.51
CA MET A 144 22.84 10.23 -9.08
C MET A 144 21.87 9.14 -9.53
N GLU A 145 20.87 8.82 -8.70
CA GLU A 145 19.88 7.79 -9.01
C GLU A 145 18.97 8.21 -10.16
N ALA A 146 18.56 9.48 -10.25
CA ALA A 146 17.69 9.96 -11.33
C ALA A 146 18.37 9.90 -12.71
N ILE A 147 19.68 10.16 -12.81
CA ILE A 147 20.42 9.96 -14.09
C ILE A 147 20.53 8.48 -14.43
N ARG A 148 20.67 7.60 -13.44
CA ARG A 148 20.65 6.15 -13.64
C ARG A 148 19.28 5.66 -14.10
N THR A 149 18.21 6.11 -13.45
CA THR A 149 16.83 5.84 -13.84
C THR A 149 16.58 6.33 -15.26
N TYR A 150 17.07 7.51 -15.64
CA TYR A 150 16.97 8.05 -17.00
C TYR A 150 17.69 7.21 -18.06
N LYS A 151 18.84 6.61 -17.73
CA LYS A 151 19.56 5.69 -18.63
C LYS A 151 18.82 4.36 -18.85
N ALA A 152 18.01 3.91 -17.89
CA ALA A 152 17.23 2.68 -17.99
C ALA A 152 15.80 2.90 -18.53
N ASN A 153 15.14 3.95 -18.07
CA ASN A 153 13.77 4.35 -18.37
C ASN A 153 13.74 5.88 -18.59
N PRO A 154 13.91 6.37 -19.83
CA PRO A 154 14.11 7.80 -20.07
C PRO A 154 12.86 8.65 -19.81
N TYR A 155 11.66 8.08 -19.93
CA TYR A 155 10.41 8.83 -19.80
C TYR A 155 9.45 8.19 -18.79
N LEU A 156 8.92 9.03 -17.90
CA LEU A 156 7.71 8.76 -17.14
C LEU A 156 6.51 9.07 -18.04
N VAL A 157 5.71 8.06 -18.39
CA VAL A 157 4.51 8.22 -19.21
C VAL A 157 3.33 8.57 -18.30
N VAL A 158 2.77 9.77 -18.48
CA VAL A 158 1.57 10.22 -17.77
C VAL A 158 0.51 10.58 -18.80
N GLY A 159 -0.44 9.66 -19.01
CA GLY A 159 -1.40 9.75 -20.12
C GLY A 159 -0.69 9.72 -21.47
N THR A 160 -0.75 10.83 -22.20
CA THR A 160 -0.08 11.02 -23.51
C THR A 160 1.24 11.79 -23.44
N HIS A 161 1.67 12.23 -22.25
CA HIS A 161 2.88 13.04 -22.09
C HIS A 161 4.08 12.24 -21.56
N HIS A 162 5.22 12.45 -22.20
CA HIS A 162 6.50 11.83 -21.86
C HIS A 162 7.37 12.81 -21.06
N ILE A 163 7.41 12.66 -19.73
CA ILE A 163 8.20 13.51 -18.85
C ILE A 163 9.58 12.86 -18.62
N PRO A 164 10.71 13.51 -18.92
CA PRO A 164 12.03 12.91 -18.71
C PRO A 164 12.28 12.56 -17.23
N THR A 165 12.62 11.31 -16.91
CA THR A 165 12.70 10.83 -15.53
C THR A 165 13.78 11.52 -14.69
N TRP A 166 14.81 12.10 -15.33
CA TRP A 166 15.83 12.90 -14.65
C TRP A 166 15.26 14.13 -13.93
N THR A 167 14.08 14.64 -14.34
CA THR A 167 13.42 15.80 -13.72
C THR A 167 12.73 15.48 -12.38
N THR A 168 12.59 14.20 -12.02
CA THR A 168 11.84 13.79 -10.81
C THR A 168 12.38 14.38 -9.49
N PRO A 169 13.71 14.52 -9.25
CA PRO A 169 14.20 15.18 -8.04
C PRO A 169 14.01 16.70 -8.05
N ILE A 170 13.85 17.33 -9.22
CA ILE A 170 13.55 18.78 -9.31
C ILE A 170 12.12 19.03 -8.85
N ALA A 171 11.17 18.18 -9.27
CA ALA A 171 9.81 18.22 -8.75
C ALA A 171 9.80 18.01 -7.22
N LEU A 172 10.58 17.06 -6.70
CA LEU A 172 10.72 16.85 -5.26
C LEU A 172 11.36 18.07 -4.55
N LEU A 173 12.42 18.67 -5.12
CA LEU A 173 13.07 19.87 -4.60
C LEU A 173 12.07 21.03 -4.45
N LEU A 174 11.25 21.28 -5.48
CA LEU A 174 10.20 22.30 -5.45
C LEU A 174 9.12 21.98 -4.40
N CYS A 175 8.72 20.72 -4.26
CA CYS A 175 7.80 20.28 -3.22
C CYS A 175 8.38 20.48 -1.80
N VAL A 176 9.64 20.11 -1.55
CA VAL A 176 10.30 20.29 -0.25
C VAL A 176 10.43 21.77 0.09
N ALA A 177 10.84 22.61 -0.87
CA ALA A 177 10.93 24.06 -0.68
C ALA A 177 9.57 24.72 -0.37
N ALA A 178 8.48 24.21 -0.95
CA ALA A 178 7.12 24.67 -0.66
C ALA A 178 6.60 24.18 0.71
N LEU A 179 6.95 22.96 1.11
CA LEU A 179 6.44 22.31 2.33
C LEU A 179 7.25 22.63 3.60
N VAL A 180 8.55 22.89 3.48
CA VAL A 180 9.48 23.12 4.60
C VAL A 180 10.15 24.50 4.48
N PRO A 181 9.50 25.58 4.99
CA PRO A 181 9.96 26.96 4.77
C PRO A 181 11.32 27.32 5.37
N SER A 182 11.85 26.49 6.28
CA SER A 182 13.15 26.65 6.94
C SER A 182 14.28 25.84 6.27
N SER A 183 14.02 25.21 5.12
CA SER A 183 15.03 24.45 4.38
C SER A 183 15.82 25.33 3.40
N SER A 184 17.13 25.10 3.30
CA SER A 184 17.97 25.83 2.33
C SER A 184 17.79 25.25 0.93
N PHE A 185 16.93 25.88 0.14
CA PHE A 185 16.70 25.55 -1.27
C PHE A 185 18.01 25.52 -2.06
N LEU A 186 18.91 26.48 -1.82
CA LEU A 186 20.22 26.54 -2.49
C LEU A 186 21.14 25.40 -2.07
N GLY A 187 21.12 24.99 -0.80
CA GLY A 187 21.85 23.81 -0.35
C GLY A 187 21.35 22.52 -0.99
N HIS A 188 20.03 22.35 -1.13
CA HIS A 188 19.43 21.19 -1.79
C HIS A 188 19.68 21.18 -3.30
N LEU A 189 19.54 22.34 -3.97
CA LEU A 189 19.89 22.52 -5.38
C LEU A 189 21.37 22.21 -5.64
N ALA A 190 22.26 22.67 -4.75
CA ALA A 190 23.69 22.42 -4.88
C ALA A 190 24.04 20.92 -4.75
N GLY A 191 23.41 20.22 -3.80
CA GLY A 191 23.49 18.76 -3.71
C GLY A 191 23.00 18.07 -4.97
N LEU A 192 21.82 18.47 -5.48
CA LEU A 192 21.22 17.87 -6.67
C LEU A 192 22.08 18.04 -7.93
N LEU A 193 22.64 19.24 -8.16
CA LEU A 193 23.52 19.51 -9.31
C LEU A 193 24.78 18.64 -9.28
N VAL A 194 25.46 18.54 -8.14
CA VAL A 194 26.64 17.65 -8.01
C VAL A 194 26.24 16.18 -8.18
N GLY A 195 25.07 15.79 -7.67
CA GLY A 195 24.49 14.46 -7.90
C GLY A 195 24.32 14.14 -9.39
N TYR A 196 23.78 15.07 -10.18
CA TYR A 196 23.67 14.92 -11.64
C TYR A 196 25.03 14.80 -12.33
N ILE A 197 26.00 15.67 -12.01
CA ILE A 197 27.35 15.64 -12.58
C ILE A 197 28.05 14.30 -12.25
N CYS A 198 27.85 13.78 -11.04
CA CYS A 198 28.35 12.47 -10.62
C CYS A 198 27.67 11.32 -11.38
N GLY A 199 26.34 11.33 -11.50
CA GLY A 199 25.55 10.30 -12.21
C GLY A 199 25.79 10.27 -13.73
N LEU A 200 26.16 11.39 -14.34
CA LEU A 200 26.64 11.47 -15.73
C LEU A 200 28.02 10.81 -15.88
N GLY A 201 28.84 10.81 -14.83
CA GLY A 201 30.13 10.13 -14.76
C GLY A 201 31.35 11.06 -14.76
N TYR A 202 31.14 12.39 -14.78
CA TYR A 202 32.24 13.36 -14.86
C TYR A 202 33.12 13.39 -13.59
N LEU A 203 32.61 12.97 -12.44
CA LEU A 203 33.38 12.91 -11.18
C LEU A 203 34.05 11.55 -10.92
N LYS A 204 34.05 10.62 -11.90
CA LYS A 204 34.66 9.28 -11.72
C LYS A 204 36.16 9.32 -11.38
N PHE A 205 36.88 10.37 -11.80
CA PHE A 205 38.31 10.54 -11.50
C PHE A 205 38.60 10.85 -10.02
N LEU A 206 37.59 11.28 -9.25
CA LEU A 206 37.70 11.56 -7.82
C LEU A 206 37.49 10.30 -6.95
N ALA A 207 37.12 9.17 -7.55
CA ALA A 207 37.03 7.91 -6.83
C ALA A 207 38.45 7.37 -6.56
N PRO A 208 38.74 6.90 -5.33
CA PRO A 208 40.06 6.36 -5.00
C PRO A 208 40.40 5.13 -5.86
N PRO A 209 41.66 4.96 -6.33
CA PRO A 209 42.03 3.86 -7.19
C PRO A 209 41.81 2.49 -6.53
N GLU A 210 41.15 1.56 -7.22
CA GLU A 210 40.80 0.25 -6.65
C GLU A 210 42.01 -0.56 -6.17
N ARG A 211 43.18 -0.38 -6.81
CA ARG A 211 44.45 -0.98 -6.36
C ARG A 211 44.82 -0.57 -4.93
N VAL A 212 44.60 0.71 -4.58
CA VAL A 212 44.87 1.24 -3.23
C VAL A 212 43.84 0.71 -2.24
N LEU A 213 42.56 0.69 -2.63
CA LEU A 213 41.50 0.17 -1.76
C LEU A 213 41.69 -1.32 -1.44
N ARG A 214 41.98 -2.17 -2.45
CA ARG A 214 42.28 -3.59 -2.26
C ARG A 214 43.52 -3.80 -1.38
N TRP A 215 44.55 -2.97 -1.53
CA TRP A 215 45.73 -3.01 -0.68
C TRP A 215 45.42 -2.68 0.79
N VAL A 216 44.61 -1.65 1.06
CA VAL A 216 44.14 -1.31 2.42
C VAL A 216 43.29 -2.44 3.00
N GLU A 217 42.32 -2.94 2.23
CA GLU A 217 41.40 -3.99 2.65
C GLU A 217 42.12 -5.30 3.01
N GLY A 218 43.05 -5.75 2.15
CA GLY A 218 43.87 -6.92 2.38
C GLY A 218 44.86 -6.76 3.54
N LYS A 219 45.54 -5.60 3.63
CA LYS A 219 46.53 -5.33 4.71
C LYS A 219 45.89 -5.25 6.10
N LEU A 220 44.65 -4.77 6.19
CA LEU A 220 43.92 -4.64 7.46
C LEU A 220 42.99 -5.82 7.76
N ASN A 221 42.76 -6.74 6.81
CA ASN A 221 41.79 -7.83 6.88
C ASN A 221 40.40 -7.34 7.35
N LEU A 222 39.86 -6.34 6.66
CA LEU A 222 38.61 -5.67 7.07
C LEU A 222 37.41 -6.62 7.01
N LEU A 223 37.32 -7.45 5.97
CA LEU A 223 36.32 -8.50 5.81
C LEU A 223 36.25 -9.46 7.02
N GLY A 224 37.39 -9.89 7.54
CA GLY A 224 37.45 -10.80 8.69
C GLY A 224 37.27 -10.13 10.06
N ARG A 225 37.41 -8.80 10.15
CA ARG A 225 37.40 -8.05 11.43
C ARG A 225 36.16 -7.19 11.65
N LEU A 226 35.50 -6.72 10.60
CA LEU A 226 34.41 -5.76 10.69
C LEU A 226 33.08 -6.38 10.21
N PRO A 227 32.15 -6.70 11.12
CA PRO A 227 30.87 -7.29 10.73
C PRO A 227 30.01 -6.27 9.98
N HIS A 228 29.46 -6.70 8.83
CA HIS A 228 28.67 -5.90 7.88
C HIS A 228 29.49 -4.90 7.03
N TYR A 229 30.81 -5.11 6.91
CA TYR A 229 31.66 -4.43 5.92
C TYR A 229 31.39 -4.97 4.50
N VAL A 230 31.28 -4.09 3.51
CA VAL A 230 31.08 -4.42 2.09
C VAL A 230 32.41 -4.27 1.34
N SER A 231 32.91 -5.37 0.77
CA SER A 231 34.19 -5.43 0.09
C SER A 231 34.19 -4.75 -1.27
N VAL A 232 35.39 -4.31 -1.70
CA VAL A 232 35.57 -3.76 -3.05
C VAL A 232 35.35 -4.81 -4.14
N ASP A 233 35.63 -6.09 -3.86
CA ASP A 233 35.49 -7.17 -4.84
C ASP A 233 34.05 -7.67 -5.03
N GLN A 234 33.12 -7.35 -4.11
CA GLN A 234 31.68 -7.52 -4.31
C GLN A 234 31.09 -6.61 -5.41
N LYS A 235 31.85 -5.63 -5.92
CA LYS A 235 31.52 -4.93 -7.18
C LYS A 235 31.49 -5.86 -8.40
N THR A 236 32.39 -6.84 -8.45
CA THR A 236 32.64 -7.67 -9.64
C THR A 236 31.64 -8.81 -9.75
N TYR A 237 31.27 -9.36 -8.59
CA TYR A 237 30.21 -10.35 -8.45
C TYR A 237 29.12 -9.75 -7.57
N GLY A 238 28.11 -9.18 -8.22
CA GLY A 238 26.95 -8.63 -7.53
C GLY A 238 26.25 -9.69 -6.66
N ARG A 239 25.30 -9.24 -5.84
CA ARG A 239 24.54 -10.07 -4.87
C ARG A 239 23.77 -11.26 -5.49
N PHE A 240 23.79 -11.41 -6.81
CA PHE A 240 23.42 -12.62 -7.52
C PHE A 240 24.67 -13.43 -7.83
N GLY A 241 24.87 -14.50 -7.07
CA GLY A 241 25.84 -15.53 -7.44
C GLY A 241 25.55 -16.01 -8.87
N VAL A 242 26.62 -16.27 -9.62
CA VAL A 242 26.56 -16.61 -11.04
C VAL A 242 25.77 -17.90 -11.23
N LEU A 243 24.50 -17.78 -11.61
CA LEU A 243 23.85 -18.77 -12.45
C LEU A 243 24.47 -18.64 -13.84
N PRO A 244 24.98 -19.72 -14.46
CA PRO A 244 25.40 -19.68 -15.85
C PRO A 244 24.16 -19.44 -16.71
N SER A 245 24.03 -18.22 -17.22
CA SER A 245 23.06 -17.92 -18.27
C SER A 245 23.53 -18.59 -19.56
N SER A 246 23.08 -19.82 -19.78
CA SER A 246 23.09 -20.47 -21.10
C SER A 246 22.08 -19.78 -22.02
N GLY A 247 22.31 -18.49 -22.28
CA GLY A 247 21.63 -17.74 -23.33
C GLY A 247 22.08 -18.30 -24.67
N SER A 248 21.23 -19.13 -25.28
CA SER A 248 21.40 -19.53 -26.68
C SER A 248 21.54 -18.27 -27.54
N PRO A 249 22.47 -18.24 -28.52
CA PRO A 249 22.57 -17.09 -29.41
C PRO A 249 21.23 -16.91 -30.15
N PRO A 250 20.79 -15.67 -30.40
CA PRO A 250 19.60 -15.43 -31.20
C PRO A 250 19.79 -16.06 -32.58
N PRO A 251 18.75 -16.66 -33.18
CA PRO A 251 18.87 -17.30 -34.48
C PRO A 251 19.32 -16.28 -35.52
N THR A 252 20.35 -16.64 -36.29
CA THR A 252 20.83 -15.90 -37.44
C THR A 252 19.69 -15.71 -38.45
N SER A 253 19.19 -14.48 -38.55
CA SER A 253 18.25 -14.11 -39.60
C SER A 253 18.98 -14.15 -40.95
N VAL A 254 18.53 -15.06 -41.82
CA VAL A 254 19.04 -15.20 -43.18
C VAL A 254 18.70 -13.95 -43.98
N ALA A 255 19.68 -13.45 -44.73
CA ALA A 255 19.54 -12.24 -45.54
C ALA A 255 18.56 -12.42 -46.71
N LEU A 256 17.69 -11.44 -46.92
CA LEU A 256 16.96 -11.21 -48.17
C LEU A 256 16.94 -9.70 -48.50
N PRO A 257 16.83 -9.30 -49.78
CA PRO A 257 17.49 -8.09 -50.28
C PRO A 257 16.70 -6.78 -50.14
N LEU A 258 17.47 -5.69 -50.20
CA LEU A 258 17.02 -4.29 -50.21
C LEU A 258 16.16 -3.95 -51.44
N TYR A 259 15.09 -3.19 -51.21
CA TYR A 259 14.56 -2.20 -52.16
C TYR A 259 14.30 -0.88 -51.42
N PRO A 260 14.72 0.29 -51.96
CA PRO A 260 14.69 1.56 -51.23
C PRO A 260 13.38 2.33 -51.43
N TYR A 261 12.97 3.08 -50.42
CA TYR A 261 12.11 4.27 -50.58
C TYR A 261 12.75 5.47 -49.83
N PRO A 262 12.59 6.71 -50.32
CA PRO A 262 13.59 7.76 -50.10
C PRO A 262 13.33 8.66 -48.90
N VAL A 263 14.41 9.18 -48.34
CA VAL A 263 14.44 10.27 -47.36
C VAL A 263 14.61 11.61 -48.11
N PRO A 264 13.83 12.66 -47.81
CA PRO A 264 14.09 14.00 -48.35
C PRO A 264 15.35 14.62 -47.74
N GLU A 265 16.19 15.18 -48.61
CA GLU A 265 17.53 15.65 -48.29
C GLU A 265 17.55 17.10 -47.75
N HIS A 266 18.56 17.42 -46.93
CA HIS A 266 18.82 18.78 -46.45
C HIS A 266 19.84 19.48 -47.35
N GLN A 267 19.56 20.71 -47.78
CA GLN A 267 20.54 21.66 -48.35
C GLN A 267 20.35 23.02 -47.64
N ALA A 268 21.36 23.86 -47.37
CA ALA A 268 22.82 23.68 -47.41
C ALA A 268 23.51 24.66 -46.42
N GLN A 269 24.81 24.47 -46.18
CA GLN A 269 25.75 25.27 -45.34
C GLN A 269 26.13 26.65 -45.99
N PRO A 270 27.04 27.52 -45.46
CA PRO A 270 27.95 27.48 -44.27
C PRO A 270 27.75 28.74 -43.34
N SER A 271 28.67 29.34 -42.55
CA SER A 271 30.12 29.18 -42.27
C SER A 271 30.60 29.73 -40.90
N ARG A 272 31.65 29.09 -40.34
CA ARG A 272 32.76 29.56 -39.47
C ARG A 272 32.75 30.92 -38.70
N GLU A 273 33.07 30.78 -37.40
CA GLU A 273 34.15 31.43 -36.61
C GLU A 273 34.25 32.97 -36.39
N SER A 274 34.23 33.32 -35.09
CA SER A 274 35.20 34.19 -34.36
C SER A 274 34.80 35.60 -33.84
N PHE A 275 34.96 35.71 -32.52
CA PHE A 275 35.56 36.81 -31.72
C PHE A 275 34.78 38.05 -31.19
N CYS A 276 35.04 38.29 -29.88
CA CYS A 276 34.98 39.48 -29.02
C CYS A 276 33.71 40.36 -28.86
N GLU A 277 33.16 40.24 -27.64
CA GLU A 277 33.22 41.25 -26.54
C GLU A 277 32.45 42.59 -26.56
N GLU A 278 31.82 42.81 -25.39
CA GLU A 278 31.70 44.07 -24.65
C GLU A 278 30.74 45.19 -25.14
N HIS A 279 29.56 45.29 -24.51
CA HIS A 279 29.27 46.38 -23.56
C HIS A 279 27.93 46.23 -22.81
N LEU A 280 28.06 46.35 -21.48
CA LEU A 280 27.19 46.96 -20.47
C LEU A 280 25.76 47.42 -20.84
N GLY A 281 24.77 47.04 -20.01
CA GLY A 281 23.48 47.73 -19.98
C GLY A 281 22.39 47.13 -19.08
N THR A 282 22.21 47.69 -17.88
CA THR A 282 20.98 47.62 -17.04
C THR A 282 20.50 46.25 -16.52
N ALA A 283 21.05 45.84 -15.37
CA ALA A 283 20.38 44.93 -14.46
C ALA A 283 19.17 45.63 -13.79
N ALA A 284 17.95 45.32 -14.24
CA ALA A 284 16.70 45.75 -13.59
C ALA A 284 15.54 44.72 -13.72
N GLY A 285 15.77 43.56 -14.34
CA GLY A 285 14.71 42.63 -14.74
C GLY A 285 14.61 41.30 -13.98
N GLN A 286 15.53 40.99 -13.05
CA GLN A 286 15.57 39.68 -12.37
C GLN A 286 14.86 39.65 -11.01
N ASP A 287 14.88 40.75 -10.24
CA ASP A 287 14.21 40.83 -8.93
C ASP A 287 12.68 40.62 -9.03
N ALA A 288 12.07 41.08 -10.13
CA ALA A 288 10.64 40.95 -10.37
C ALA A 288 10.16 39.48 -10.43
N LYS A 289 10.99 38.55 -10.93
CA LYS A 289 10.59 37.14 -11.09
C LYS A 289 10.59 36.37 -9.77
N ILE A 290 11.60 36.58 -8.92
CA ILE A 290 11.64 35.96 -7.58
C ILE A 290 10.53 36.54 -6.69
N THR A 291 10.27 37.84 -6.80
CA THR A 291 9.13 38.48 -6.13
C THR A 291 7.79 37.93 -6.63
N SER A 292 7.64 37.65 -7.94
CA SER A 292 6.37 37.12 -8.48
C SER A 292 5.98 35.74 -7.95
N ALA A 293 6.95 34.86 -7.65
CA ALA A 293 6.67 33.54 -7.06
C ALA A 293 6.19 33.66 -5.58
N LEU A 294 6.77 34.60 -4.83
CA LEU A 294 6.34 34.92 -3.47
C LEU A 294 5.04 35.74 -3.43
N GLN A 295 4.73 36.50 -4.48
CA GLN A 295 3.44 37.16 -4.67
C GLN A 295 2.34 36.18 -5.10
N LEU A 296 2.64 35.17 -5.93
CA LEU A 296 1.70 34.07 -6.26
C LEU A 296 1.18 33.37 -5.00
N ARG A 297 2.06 33.17 -4.01
CA ARG A 297 1.74 32.61 -2.69
C ARG A 297 0.75 33.46 -1.87
N ARG A 298 0.62 34.75 -2.20
CA ARG A 298 -0.25 35.74 -1.55
C ARG A 298 -1.46 36.14 -2.39
N ASP A 299 -1.60 35.62 -3.61
CA ASP A 299 -2.72 35.97 -4.49
C ASP A 299 -4.01 35.30 -3.99
N PRO A 300 -5.04 36.07 -3.57
CA PRO A 300 -6.28 35.51 -3.01
C PRO A 300 -7.08 34.68 -4.02
N ARG A 301 -6.73 34.71 -5.32
CA ARG A 301 -7.32 33.85 -6.36
C ARG A 301 -6.82 32.40 -6.25
N ILE A 302 -5.52 32.22 -6.00
CA ILE A 302 -4.90 30.88 -5.89
C ILE A 302 -5.37 30.17 -4.63
N LEU A 303 -5.61 30.89 -3.53
CA LEU A 303 -6.18 30.33 -2.30
C LEU A 303 -7.64 29.86 -2.42
N LYS A 304 -8.37 30.30 -3.45
CA LYS A 304 -9.75 29.85 -3.74
C LYS A 304 -9.82 28.61 -4.63
N LEU A 305 -8.73 28.23 -5.29
CA LEU A 305 -8.69 27.10 -6.24
C LEU A 305 -8.78 25.69 -5.58
N PRO A 306 -8.13 25.39 -4.42
CA PRO A 306 -8.02 24.02 -3.93
C PRO A 306 -9.35 23.28 -3.65
N PRO A 307 -10.43 23.93 -3.16
CA PRO A 307 -11.72 23.26 -3.02
C PRO A 307 -12.33 22.82 -4.35
N TYR A 308 -12.20 23.63 -5.41
CA TYR A 308 -12.67 23.25 -6.74
C TYR A 308 -11.80 22.13 -7.35
N LEU A 309 -10.49 22.16 -7.13
CA LEU A 309 -9.57 21.10 -7.56
C LEU A 309 -9.84 19.78 -6.82
N SER A 310 -10.06 19.83 -5.51
CA SER A 310 -10.45 18.69 -4.68
C SER A 310 -11.80 18.10 -5.15
N LEU A 311 -12.80 18.94 -5.42
CA LEU A 311 -14.08 18.50 -5.97
C LEU A 311 -13.92 17.87 -7.36
N LEU A 312 -13.12 18.48 -8.25
CA LEU A 312 -12.82 17.94 -9.57
C LEU A 312 -12.18 16.55 -9.46
N PHE A 313 -11.25 16.34 -8.52
CA PHE A 313 -10.59 15.05 -8.31
C PHE A 313 -11.57 13.97 -7.81
N VAL A 314 -12.48 14.32 -6.89
CA VAL A 314 -13.55 13.41 -6.45
C VAL A 314 -14.51 13.06 -7.59
N VAL A 315 -14.94 14.07 -8.37
CA VAL A 315 -15.87 13.87 -9.49
C VAL A 315 -15.23 13.06 -10.61
N VAL A 316 -14.02 13.40 -11.05
CA VAL A 316 -13.29 12.63 -12.08
C VAL A 316 -13.02 11.21 -11.59
N GLY A 317 -12.58 11.03 -10.34
CA GLY A 317 -12.37 9.71 -9.74
C GLY A 317 -13.64 8.85 -9.74
N ALA A 318 -14.79 9.43 -9.37
CA ALA A 318 -16.07 8.74 -9.38
C ALA A 318 -16.60 8.44 -10.79
N VAL A 319 -16.50 9.41 -11.73
CA VAL A 319 -16.93 9.24 -13.12
C VAL A 319 -16.09 8.19 -13.85
N TRP A 320 -14.78 8.12 -13.56
CA TRP A 320 -13.87 7.15 -14.16
C TRP A 320 -14.35 5.69 -14.00
N LEU A 321 -14.97 5.37 -12.86
CA LEU A 321 -15.57 4.07 -12.57
C LEU A 321 -16.62 3.66 -13.62
N PHE A 322 -17.44 4.60 -14.07
CA PHE A 322 -18.49 4.36 -15.07
C PHE A 322 -17.95 4.26 -16.50
N LEU A 323 -16.69 4.65 -16.75
CA LEU A 323 -16.03 4.48 -18.04
C LEU A 323 -15.42 3.08 -18.21
N LEU A 324 -15.00 2.44 -17.13
CA LEU A 324 -14.32 1.13 -17.15
C LEU A 324 -15.08 0.01 -17.91
N PRO A 325 -16.43 -0.10 -17.86
CA PRO A 325 -17.16 -1.17 -18.57
C PRO A 325 -17.29 -0.97 -20.10
N LEU A 326 -16.86 0.18 -20.63
CA LEU A 326 -16.85 0.45 -22.06
C LEU A 326 -15.77 -0.38 -22.76
N ASP A 327 -16.04 -0.81 -23.99
CA ASP A 327 -15.15 -1.67 -24.77
C ASP A 327 -13.72 -1.11 -24.92
N GLN A 328 -13.56 0.22 -24.97
CA GLN A 328 -12.28 0.92 -25.11
C GLN A 328 -11.36 0.81 -23.89
N TYR A 329 -11.92 0.62 -22.69
CA TYR A 329 -11.16 0.49 -21.43
C TYR A 329 -11.11 -0.96 -20.92
N SER A 330 -11.95 -1.84 -21.47
CA SER A 330 -11.93 -3.28 -21.24
C SER A 330 -10.91 -4.00 -22.13
N ARG A 331 -10.32 -5.09 -21.66
CA ARG A 331 -9.56 -6.04 -22.48
C ARG A 331 -10.26 -7.39 -22.49
N ARG A 332 -10.14 -8.13 -23.61
CA ARG A 332 -10.52 -9.55 -23.61
C ARG A 332 -9.52 -10.35 -22.77
N THR A 333 -10.01 -11.37 -22.08
CA THR A 333 -9.14 -12.32 -21.38
C THR A 333 -8.37 -13.18 -22.38
N TYR A 334 -7.18 -13.61 -21.98
CA TYR A 334 -6.28 -14.48 -22.72
C TYR A 334 -5.44 -15.27 -21.70
N ILE A 335 -4.84 -16.38 -22.12
CA ILE A 335 -3.86 -17.10 -21.29
C ILE A 335 -2.48 -16.54 -21.65
N SER A 336 -1.75 -16.05 -20.65
CA SER A 336 -0.39 -15.51 -20.82
C SER A 336 0.65 -16.62 -20.72
N GLU A 337 0.45 -17.54 -19.77
CA GLU A 337 1.34 -18.67 -19.51
C GLU A 337 1.12 -19.80 -20.53
N ASN A 338 2.08 -19.96 -21.44
CA ASN A 338 2.03 -20.98 -22.50
C ASN A 338 2.05 -22.41 -21.93
N ALA A 339 2.67 -22.65 -20.77
CA ALA A 339 2.77 -23.99 -20.18
C ALA A 339 1.41 -24.57 -19.72
N LEU A 340 0.41 -23.73 -19.44
CA LEU A 340 -0.91 -24.19 -18.96
C LEU A 340 -1.65 -25.06 -19.98
N LEU A 341 -1.47 -24.79 -21.29
CA LEU A 341 -2.11 -25.49 -22.42
C LEU A 341 -3.59 -25.90 -22.16
N PRO A 342 -4.45 -25.00 -21.66
CA PRO A 342 -5.72 -25.39 -21.10
C PRO A 342 -6.67 -25.89 -22.17
N GLY A 343 -7.22 -27.08 -21.93
CA GLY A 343 -8.14 -27.74 -22.84
C GLY A 343 -7.50 -28.40 -24.08
N GLN A 344 -6.17 -28.55 -24.13
CA GLN A 344 -5.50 -29.24 -25.24
C GLN A 344 -5.49 -30.77 -25.12
N VAL A 345 -5.76 -31.33 -23.93
CA VAL A 345 -5.72 -32.78 -23.68
C VAL A 345 -7.11 -33.30 -23.36
N HIS A 346 -7.49 -34.43 -23.95
CA HIS A 346 -8.74 -35.10 -23.62
C HIS A 346 -8.77 -35.56 -22.16
N THR A 347 -9.90 -35.29 -21.50
CA THR A 347 -10.24 -35.77 -20.16
C THR A 347 -11.04 -37.06 -20.28
N TYR A 348 -10.69 -38.06 -19.47
CA TYR A 348 -11.26 -39.42 -19.55
C TYR A 348 -12.12 -39.78 -18.33
N PHE A 349 -12.28 -38.87 -17.37
CA PHE A 349 -13.14 -39.08 -16.20
C PHE A 349 -14.62 -39.26 -16.59
N GLY A 350 -15.18 -40.44 -16.28
CA GLY A 350 -16.56 -40.80 -16.57
C GLY A 350 -16.78 -42.32 -16.64
N GLY A 351 -17.91 -42.72 -17.23
CA GLY A 351 -18.25 -44.12 -17.44
C GLY A 351 -18.37 -44.91 -16.13
N SER A 352 -17.51 -45.92 -15.95
CA SER A 352 -17.56 -46.81 -14.77
C SER A 352 -17.29 -46.10 -13.44
N ASP A 353 -16.60 -44.96 -13.44
CA ASP A 353 -16.36 -44.18 -12.23
C ASP A 353 -17.64 -43.49 -11.69
N GLN A 354 -18.71 -43.37 -12.51
CA GLN A 354 -20.01 -42.91 -12.01
C GLN A 354 -20.62 -43.88 -10.98
N ASN A 355 -20.39 -45.18 -11.11
CA ASN A 355 -20.85 -46.17 -10.13
C ASN A 355 -20.08 -46.05 -8.81
N VAL A 356 -18.79 -45.74 -8.89
CA VAL A 356 -17.91 -45.52 -7.73
C VAL A 356 -18.31 -44.23 -7.01
N PHE A 357 -18.58 -43.16 -7.76
CA PHE A 357 -19.14 -41.92 -7.23
C PHE A 357 -20.46 -42.16 -6.48
N ARG A 358 -21.39 -42.94 -7.05
CA ARG A 358 -22.66 -43.29 -6.39
C ARG A 358 -22.46 -44.07 -5.09
N ALA A 359 -21.48 -44.98 -5.04
CA ALA A 359 -21.12 -45.68 -3.81
C ALA A 359 -20.58 -44.73 -2.74
N TYR A 360 -19.62 -43.86 -3.07
CA TYR A 360 -19.13 -42.85 -2.11
C TYR A 360 -20.22 -41.84 -1.70
N LYS A 361 -21.15 -41.49 -2.59
CA LYS A 361 -22.31 -40.62 -2.27
C LYS A 361 -23.25 -41.30 -1.26
N HIS A 362 -23.45 -42.61 -1.37
CA HIS A 362 -24.21 -43.37 -0.37
C HIS A 362 -23.53 -43.32 1.01
N GLU A 363 -22.23 -43.62 1.08
CA GLU A 363 -21.45 -43.56 2.33
C GLU A 363 -21.44 -42.16 2.95
N VAL A 364 -21.15 -41.12 2.15
CA VAL A 364 -21.14 -39.72 2.62
C VAL A 364 -22.52 -39.29 3.13
N ASN A 365 -23.60 -39.65 2.43
CA ASN A 365 -24.96 -39.34 2.88
C ASN A 365 -25.33 -40.08 4.18
N ALA A 366 -24.80 -41.29 4.43
CA ALA A 366 -24.99 -42.01 5.69
C ALA A 366 -24.21 -41.41 6.88
N LEU A 367 -23.33 -40.44 6.63
CA LEU A 367 -22.61 -39.65 7.65
C LEU A 367 -23.20 -38.24 7.84
N ALA A 368 -24.26 -37.87 7.11
CA ALA A 368 -24.92 -36.58 7.26
C ALA A 368 -25.45 -36.40 8.70
N GLY A 369 -25.11 -35.28 9.32
CA GLY A 369 -25.52 -34.94 10.70
C GLY A 369 -24.69 -35.59 11.83
N LYS A 370 -23.65 -36.37 11.51
CA LYS A 370 -22.70 -36.90 12.51
C LYS A 370 -21.66 -35.85 12.92
N SER A 371 -20.95 -36.09 14.02
CA SER A 371 -19.84 -35.23 14.43
C SER A 371 -18.67 -35.31 13.44
N ASN A 372 -17.88 -34.23 13.33
CA ASN A 372 -16.70 -34.19 12.44
C ASN A 372 -15.68 -35.30 12.76
N VAL A 373 -15.53 -35.69 14.03
CA VAL A 373 -14.66 -36.81 14.43
C VAL A 373 -15.18 -38.15 13.90
N GLU A 374 -16.50 -38.41 13.97
CA GLU A 374 -17.12 -39.62 13.39
C GLU A 374 -17.02 -39.66 11.87
N ILE A 375 -17.19 -38.50 11.21
CA ILE A 375 -17.00 -38.34 9.77
C ILE A 375 -15.56 -38.71 9.40
N ASN A 376 -14.56 -38.14 10.07
CA ASN A 376 -13.14 -38.45 9.83
C ASN A 376 -12.82 -39.93 10.12
N ASN A 377 -13.38 -40.51 11.19
CA ASN A 377 -13.23 -41.94 11.53
C ASN A 377 -13.77 -42.87 10.43
N SER A 378 -14.76 -42.42 9.66
CA SER A 378 -15.37 -43.17 8.56
C SER A 378 -14.65 -42.94 7.23
N LEU A 379 -14.16 -41.71 6.99
CA LEU A 379 -13.46 -41.33 5.76
C LEU A 379 -11.98 -41.75 5.74
N GLU A 380 -11.27 -41.71 6.86
CA GLU A 380 -9.84 -42.06 6.91
C GLU A 380 -9.55 -43.51 6.44
N PRO A 381 -10.33 -44.55 6.84
CA PRO A 381 -10.17 -45.90 6.30
C PRO A 381 -10.37 -45.98 4.78
N ILE A 382 -11.32 -45.23 4.23
CA ILE A 382 -11.58 -45.16 2.78
C ILE A 382 -10.34 -44.60 2.07
N VAL A 383 -9.81 -43.46 2.54
CA VAL A 383 -8.67 -42.79 1.91
C VAL A 383 -7.37 -43.58 2.10
N LYS A 384 -7.18 -44.29 3.22
CA LYS A 384 -6.10 -45.27 3.40
C LYS A 384 -6.26 -46.46 2.44
N GLY A 385 -7.47 -46.94 2.23
CA GLY A 385 -7.79 -48.01 1.27
C GLY A 385 -7.49 -47.66 -0.19
N LEU A 386 -7.42 -46.37 -0.53
CA LEU A 386 -6.92 -45.88 -1.83
C LEU A 386 -5.38 -45.90 -1.96
N GLY A 387 -4.65 -46.26 -0.90
CA GLY A 387 -3.19 -46.25 -0.87
C GLY A 387 -2.59 -44.85 -0.85
N LEU A 388 -3.27 -43.89 -0.20
CA LEU A 388 -2.79 -42.51 -0.01
C LEU A 388 -2.23 -42.32 1.41
N LYS A 389 -1.21 -41.47 1.55
CA LYS A 389 -0.64 -41.16 2.87
C LYS A 389 -1.54 -40.18 3.59
N THR A 390 -2.35 -40.65 4.53
CA THR A 390 -3.33 -39.87 5.29
C THR A 390 -2.78 -39.32 6.59
N ALA A 391 -3.24 -38.12 6.97
CA ALA A 391 -3.03 -37.54 8.30
C ALA A 391 -4.24 -36.69 8.71
N ARG A 392 -4.30 -36.36 10.00
CA ARG A 392 -5.31 -35.47 10.57
C ARG A 392 -4.65 -34.26 11.23
N GLN A 393 -5.40 -33.17 11.35
CA GLN A 393 -4.96 -31.93 12.01
C GLN A 393 -6.11 -31.33 12.81
N ASN A 394 -5.94 -31.23 14.13
CA ASN A 394 -6.88 -30.56 15.03
C ASN A 394 -6.62 -29.04 15.02
N PHE A 395 -7.69 -28.23 15.05
CA PHE A 395 -7.63 -26.78 15.15
C PHE A 395 -8.75 -26.24 16.04
N THR A 396 -8.53 -25.07 16.65
CA THR A 396 -9.51 -24.38 17.50
C THR A 396 -9.27 -22.86 17.45
N TYR A 397 -10.23 -22.12 16.88
CA TYR A 397 -10.27 -20.66 16.93
C TYR A 397 -11.39 -20.17 17.86
N HIS A 398 -11.21 -18.99 18.45
CA HIS A 398 -12.24 -18.30 19.24
C HIS A 398 -12.53 -16.93 18.61
N ALA A 399 -13.80 -16.66 18.29
CA ALA A 399 -14.22 -15.38 17.72
C ALA A 399 -15.67 -15.06 18.13
N ALA A 400 -15.94 -13.81 18.51
CA ALA A 400 -17.26 -13.34 18.96
C ALA A 400 -17.95 -14.25 20.02
N GLY A 401 -17.17 -14.83 20.94
CA GLY A 401 -17.67 -15.75 21.98
C GLY A 401 -18.08 -17.14 21.49
N ARG A 402 -17.88 -17.46 20.20
CA ARG A 402 -18.00 -18.82 19.65
C ARG A 402 -16.63 -19.48 19.53
N THR A 403 -16.61 -20.81 19.64
CA THR A 403 -15.44 -21.64 19.38
C THR A 403 -15.65 -22.37 18.05
N TYR A 404 -14.73 -22.16 17.11
CA TYR A 404 -14.67 -22.83 15.81
C TYR A 404 -13.57 -23.88 15.90
N ALA A 405 -13.95 -25.10 16.26
CA ALA A 405 -13.04 -26.22 16.44
C ALA A 405 -13.40 -27.38 15.51
N GLY A 406 -12.40 -28.13 15.08
CA GLY A 406 -12.58 -29.27 14.21
C GLY A 406 -11.27 -29.95 13.88
N GLU A 407 -11.38 -31.03 13.12
CA GLU A 407 -10.26 -31.83 12.66
C GLU A 407 -10.32 -31.94 11.13
N ASN A 408 -9.28 -31.43 10.47
CA ASN A 408 -9.07 -31.60 9.04
C ASN A 408 -8.54 -33.01 8.77
N LEU A 409 -9.06 -33.68 7.74
CA LEU A 409 -8.53 -34.94 7.21
C LEU A 409 -7.87 -34.64 5.86
N TYR A 410 -6.59 -34.96 5.70
CA TYR A 410 -5.90 -34.75 4.43
C TYR A 410 -5.04 -35.95 4.04
N ALA A 411 -4.78 -36.09 2.74
CA ALA A 411 -4.02 -37.20 2.21
C ALA A 411 -3.15 -36.78 1.03
N ILE A 412 -1.95 -37.38 0.93
CA ILE A 412 -0.97 -37.08 -0.11
C ILE A 412 -0.90 -38.27 -1.08
N LEU A 413 -1.18 -37.98 -2.34
CA LEU A 413 -0.93 -38.83 -3.51
C LEU A 413 0.42 -38.43 -4.10
N GLN A 414 1.41 -39.30 -3.93
CA GLN A 414 2.74 -39.06 -4.48
C GLN A 414 2.77 -39.23 -6.00
N ALA A 415 3.35 -38.26 -6.69
CA ALA A 415 3.45 -38.19 -8.14
C ALA A 415 4.29 -39.34 -8.72
N PRO A 416 3.78 -40.14 -9.69
CA PRO A 416 4.56 -41.21 -10.31
C PRO A 416 5.77 -40.73 -11.14
N ARG A 417 5.79 -39.45 -11.54
CA ARG A 417 6.89 -38.82 -12.30
C ARG A 417 7.52 -37.62 -11.59
N GLY A 418 7.14 -37.37 -10.34
CA GLY A 418 7.63 -36.23 -9.55
C GLY A 418 8.67 -36.66 -8.52
N ASP A 419 9.46 -35.69 -8.08
CA ASP A 419 10.41 -35.80 -6.96
C ASP A 419 9.81 -35.33 -5.62
N ALA A 420 8.50 -35.08 -5.59
CA ALA A 420 7.72 -34.49 -4.49
C ALA A 420 8.18 -33.07 -4.05
N THR A 421 8.87 -32.31 -4.92
CA THR A 421 9.23 -30.90 -4.65
C THR A 421 8.08 -29.92 -4.88
N GLU A 422 7.00 -30.34 -5.55
CA GLU A 422 5.83 -29.53 -5.87
C GLU A 422 4.52 -30.31 -5.62
N ALA A 423 3.45 -29.60 -5.26
CA ALA A 423 2.15 -30.18 -5.00
C ALA A 423 0.97 -29.30 -5.49
N ILE A 424 -0.16 -29.94 -5.80
CA ILE A 424 -1.45 -29.30 -6.15
C ILE A 424 -2.51 -29.77 -5.14
N VAL A 425 -3.39 -28.88 -4.67
CA VAL A 425 -4.39 -29.21 -3.64
C VAL A 425 -5.79 -29.35 -4.25
N LEU A 426 -6.46 -30.48 -3.98
CA LEU A 426 -7.88 -30.70 -4.21
C LEU A 426 -8.63 -30.53 -2.88
N VAL A 427 -9.44 -29.49 -2.76
CA VAL A 427 -10.14 -29.16 -1.50
C VAL A 427 -11.62 -29.50 -1.61
N ALA A 428 -12.19 -30.16 -0.60
CA ALA A 428 -13.63 -30.32 -0.46
C ALA A 428 -14.04 -30.17 1.01
N ALA A 429 -14.72 -29.08 1.32
CA ALA A 429 -15.30 -28.86 2.65
C ALA A 429 -16.60 -29.67 2.81
N TRP A 430 -16.89 -30.12 4.03
CA TRP A 430 -18.11 -30.83 4.38
C TRP A 430 -19.32 -29.88 4.36
N GLU A 431 -19.18 -28.71 4.99
CA GLU A 431 -20.12 -27.59 4.85
C GLU A 431 -19.57 -26.49 3.93
N ASN A 432 -20.41 -25.99 3.03
CA ASN A 432 -20.11 -24.80 2.25
C ASN A 432 -20.29 -23.51 3.09
N VAL A 433 -19.95 -22.35 2.52
CA VAL A 433 -20.05 -21.03 3.20
C VAL A 433 -21.48 -20.65 3.64
N LYS A 434 -22.51 -21.35 3.13
CA LYS A 434 -23.91 -21.17 3.54
C LYS A 434 -24.38 -22.19 4.59
N HIS A 435 -23.48 -23.03 5.10
CA HIS A 435 -23.80 -24.20 5.95
C HIS A 435 -24.67 -25.26 5.24
N GLU A 436 -24.59 -25.35 3.91
CA GLU A 436 -25.19 -26.43 3.14
C GLU A 436 -24.20 -27.60 3.05
N LEU A 437 -24.69 -28.84 3.23
CA LEU A 437 -23.88 -30.05 3.11
C LEU A 437 -23.40 -30.25 1.66
N ASN A 438 -22.11 -30.46 1.47
CA ASN A 438 -21.46 -30.64 0.17
C ASN A 438 -21.65 -32.08 -0.39
N ARG A 439 -22.92 -32.46 -0.60
CA ARG A 439 -23.38 -33.82 -0.89
C ARG A 439 -22.71 -34.49 -2.10
N ASN A 440 -22.43 -33.72 -3.16
CA ASN A 440 -21.76 -34.25 -4.34
C ASN A 440 -20.26 -33.93 -4.37
N GLY A 441 -19.77 -32.88 -3.69
CA GLY A 441 -18.38 -32.47 -3.78
C GLY A 441 -17.40 -33.44 -3.12
N ILE A 442 -17.70 -33.95 -1.92
CA ILE A 442 -16.81 -34.91 -1.23
C ILE A 442 -16.77 -36.27 -1.95
N PRO A 443 -17.89 -36.90 -2.35
CA PRO A 443 -17.85 -38.10 -3.18
C PRO A 443 -17.10 -37.90 -4.49
N LEU A 444 -17.23 -36.74 -5.13
CA LEU A 444 -16.49 -36.42 -6.35
C LEU A 444 -14.99 -36.32 -6.07
N ALA A 445 -14.57 -35.65 -4.99
CA ALA A 445 -13.17 -35.55 -4.61
C ALA A 445 -12.53 -36.92 -4.27
N LEU A 446 -13.26 -37.80 -3.58
CA LEU A 446 -12.84 -39.19 -3.32
C LEU A 446 -12.72 -40.00 -4.62
N THR A 447 -13.69 -39.85 -5.53
CA THR A 447 -13.68 -40.53 -6.84
C THR A 447 -12.53 -40.04 -7.71
N LEU A 448 -12.27 -38.73 -7.73
CA LEU A 448 -11.14 -38.11 -8.42
C LEU A 448 -9.80 -38.55 -7.83
N ALA A 449 -9.65 -38.62 -6.51
CA ALA A 449 -8.43 -39.13 -5.88
C ALA A 449 -8.13 -40.59 -6.27
N ARG A 450 -9.16 -41.46 -6.28
CA ARG A 450 -9.05 -42.83 -6.79
C ARG A 450 -8.74 -42.88 -8.29
N TYR A 451 -9.28 -41.96 -9.08
CA TYR A 451 -8.98 -41.84 -10.51
C TYR A 451 -7.53 -41.40 -10.72
N PHE A 452 -7.09 -40.29 -10.15
CA PHE A 452 -5.72 -39.79 -10.25
C PHE A 452 -4.68 -40.83 -9.84
N LYS A 453 -4.94 -41.64 -8.80
CA LYS A 453 -4.02 -42.70 -8.34
C LYS A 453 -3.77 -43.80 -9.37
N ARG A 454 -4.70 -44.04 -10.31
CA ARG A 454 -4.54 -45.00 -11.43
C ARG A 454 -3.72 -44.43 -12.60
N TRP A 455 -3.48 -43.12 -12.65
CA TRP A 455 -2.83 -42.46 -13.76
C TRP A 455 -1.36 -42.16 -13.47
N SER A 456 -0.48 -42.48 -14.43
CA SER A 456 0.96 -42.31 -14.30
C SER A 456 1.51 -40.98 -14.85
N LEU A 457 0.64 -40.00 -15.16
CA LEU A 457 1.05 -38.75 -15.82
C LEU A 457 1.49 -37.63 -14.85
N TRP A 458 1.18 -37.75 -13.56
CA TRP A 458 1.41 -36.67 -12.59
C TRP A 458 2.89 -36.49 -12.28
N SER A 459 3.35 -35.25 -12.39
CA SER A 459 4.69 -34.77 -12.03
C SER A 459 4.69 -33.96 -10.72
N LYS A 460 3.53 -33.49 -10.26
CA LYS A 460 3.34 -32.83 -8.96
C LYS A 460 2.51 -33.72 -8.03
N ASP A 461 2.84 -33.73 -6.74
CA ASP A 461 2.05 -34.44 -5.73
C ASP A 461 0.62 -33.88 -5.69
N ILE A 462 -0.37 -34.71 -5.40
CA ILE A 462 -1.76 -34.26 -5.24
C ILE A 462 -2.18 -34.41 -3.79
N ILE A 463 -2.54 -33.31 -3.16
CA ILE A 463 -3.04 -33.28 -1.79
C ILE A 463 -4.57 -33.23 -1.83
N LEU A 464 -5.24 -34.27 -1.34
CA LEU A 464 -6.67 -34.24 -1.03
C LEU A 464 -6.85 -33.63 0.36
N LEU A 465 -7.55 -32.50 0.45
CA LEU A 465 -7.86 -31.81 1.71
C LEU A 465 -9.37 -31.82 1.96
N LEU A 466 -9.80 -32.52 3.01
CA LEU A 466 -11.18 -32.61 3.47
C LEU A 466 -11.31 -31.85 4.80
N THR A 467 -12.12 -30.79 4.81
CA THR A 467 -12.28 -29.90 5.97
C THR A 467 -13.72 -29.94 6.49
N PRO A 468 -13.96 -29.72 7.80
CA PRO A 468 -15.33 -29.65 8.32
C PRO A 468 -16.11 -28.47 7.73
N ASP A 469 -15.44 -27.33 7.59
CA ASP A 469 -16.04 -26.08 7.11
C ASP A 469 -15.22 -25.48 5.96
N SER A 470 -15.74 -24.41 5.36
CA SER A 470 -15.15 -23.77 4.19
C SER A 470 -14.17 -22.62 4.49
N ILE A 471 -13.92 -22.27 5.76
CA ILE A 471 -13.11 -21.09 6.12
C ILE A 471 -12.02 -21.44 7.15
N ALA A 472 -12.40 -21.89 8.35
CA ALA A 472 -11.47 -22.13 9.46
C ALA A 472 -10.58 -23.35 9.23
N GLY A 473 -11.15 -24.47 8.77
CA GLY A 473 -10.39 -25.68 8.43
C GLY A 473 -9.33 -25.46 7.36
N PRO A 474 -9.69 -24.90 6.17
CA PRO A 474 -8.72 -24.56 5.13
C PRO A 474 -7.65 -23.58 5.62
N GLN A 475 -8.02 -22.55 6.39
CA GLN A 475 -7.07 -21.60 6.95
C GLN A 475 -6.06 -22.28 7.89
N ALA A 476 -6.53 -23.05 8.87
CA ALA A 476 -5.67 -23.78 9.81
C ALA A 476 -4.70 -24.73 9.10
N TRP A 477 -5.14 -25.37 8.01
CA TRP A 477 -4.29 -26.27 7.24
C TRP A 477 -3.21 -25.51 6.47
N VAL A 478 -3.56 -24.42 5.76
CA VAL A 478 -2.61 -23.63 4.97
C VAL A 478 -1.62 -22.87 5.88
N ASP A 479 -2.09 -22.32 7.01
CA ASP A 479 -1.25 -21.68 8.01
C ASP A 479 -0.16 -22.65 8.52
N ALA A 480 -0.57 -23.89 8.84
CA ALA A 480 0.35 -24.93 9.33
C ALA A 480 1.21 -25.57 8.24
N TYR A 481 0.77 -25.53 6.98
CA TYR A 481 1.61 -25.93 5.85
C TYR A 481 2.84 -25.01 5.73
N HIS A 482 2.64 -23.71 5.91
CA HIS A 482 3.69 -22.68 5.82
C HIS A 482 4.37 -22.32 7.15
N ASP A 483 4.13 -23.10 8.22
CA ASP A 483 4.66 -22.87 9.57
C ASP A 483 4.39 -21.45 10.11
N ALA A 484 3.21 -20.92 9.77
CA ALA A 484 2.74 -19.58 10.12
C ALA A 484 1.63 -19.59 11.19
N HIS A 485 1.26 -20.77 11.69
CA HIS A 485 0.19 -20.98 12.67
C HIS A 485 0.62 -20.70 14.12
N ASP A 486 -0.37 -20.50 15.00
CA ASP A 486 -0.18 -20.49 16.46
C ASP A 486 -0.28 -21.93 17.00
N PRO A 487 0.82 -22.55 17.50
CA PRO A 487 0.81 -23.94 17.97
C PRO A 487 -0.09 -24.18 19.19
N SER A 488 -0.55 -23.13 19.88
CA SER A 488 -1.50 -23.25 20.98
C SER A 488 -2.95 -23.44 20.51
N ARG A 489 -3.25 -23.16 19.24
CA ARG A 489 -4.60 -23.19 18.64
C ARG A 489 -4.73 -24.18 17.50
N VAL A 490 -3.65 -24.41 16.75
CA VAL A 490 -3.63 -25.22 15.53
C VAL A 490 -2.51 -26.24 15.66
N ALA A 491 -2.80 -27.50 15.37
CA ALA A 491 -1.78 -28.54 15.33
C ALA A 491 -0.88 -28.38 14.09
N SER A 492 0.43 -28.61 14.26
CA SER A 492 1.37 -28.72 13.15
C SER A 492 1.06 -29.95 12.29
N LEU A 493 1.34 -29.88 10.99
CA LEU A 493 1.09 -30.99 10.06
C LEU A 493 2.14 -32.09 10.20
N PRO A 494 1.77 -33.36 10.52
CA PRO A 494 2.72 -34.48 10.59
C PRO A 494 3.20 -34.96 9.21
N LEU A 495 2.45 -34.65 8.15
CA LEU A 495 2.83 -34.90 6.76
C LEU A 495 2.80 -33.58 5.97
N LYS A 496 3.87 -33.29 5.23
CA LYS A 496 3.95 -32.22 4.23
C LYS A 496 4.43 -32.81 2.90
N SER A 497 4.16 -32.11 1.80
CA SER A 497 4.74 -32.38 0.47
C SER A 497 5.53 -31.13 0.05
N GLY A 498 5.76 -30.96 -1.25
CA GLY A 498 6.47 -29.83 -1.86
C GLY A 498 5.73 -28.49 -1.81
N LEU A 499 6.24 -27.53 -2.58
CA LEU A 499 5.66 -26.20 -2.73
C LEU A 499 4.27 -26.28 -3.39
N LEU A 500 3.28 -25.57 -2.83
CA LEU A 500 1.91 -25.58 -3.32
C LEU A 500 1.79 -24.70 -4.58
N GLN A 501 1.67 -25.32 -5.74
CA GLN A 501 1.59 -24.62 -7.03
C GLN A 501 0.20 -24.04 -7.32
N GLY A 502 -0.86 -24.65 -6.78
CA GLY A 502 -2.22 -24.13 -6.87
C GLY A 502 -3.23 -25.03 -6.16
N ALA A 503 -4.45 -24.54 -6.00
CA ALA A 503 -5.54 -25.29 -5.37
C ALA A 503 -6.87 -25.14 -6.11
N ILE A 504 -7.66 -26.21 -6.15
CA ILE A 504 -9.03 -26.20 -6.69
C ILE A 504 -9.95 -26.77 -5.63
N ALA A 505 -10.96 -25.99 -5.25
CA ALA A 505 -11.98 -26.40 -4.31
C ALA A 505 -13.28 -26.78 -5.02
N ILE A 506 -13.95 -27.84 -4.56
CA ILE A 506 -15.24 -28.29 -5.07
C ILE A 506 -16.34 -27.98 -4.05
N ASP A 507 -17.31 -27.15 -4.45
CA ASP A 507 -18.52 -26.84 -3.67
C ASP A 507 -19.75 -27.25 -4.48
N TYR A 508 -20.22 -28.48 -4.27
CA TYR A 508 -21.31 -29.08 -5.02
C TYR A 508 -22.37 -29.65 -4.05
N ALA A 509 -23.12 -28.72 -3.45
CA ALA A 509 -24.18 -29.04 -2.50
C ALA A 509 -25.48 -29.55 -3.15
N GLN A 510 -25.83 -29.10 -4.36
CA GLN A 510 -27.06 -29.53 -5.04
C GLN A 510 -27.01 -31.02 -5.43
N GLU A 511 -28.12 -31.73 -5.30
CA GLU A 511 -28.17 -33.18 -5.56
C GLU A 511 -28.39 -33.55 -7.04
N GLY A 512 -28.87 -32.60 -7.85
CA GLY A 512 -29.22 -32.79 -9.27
C GLY A 512 -28.20 -32.27 -10.27
N ARG A 513 -28.50 -32.51 -11.55
CA ARG A 513 -27.75 -31.99 -12.72
C ARG A 513 -27.77 -30.47 -12.77
N PHE A 514 -26.73 -29.89 -13.36
CA PHE A 514 -26.55 -28.45 -13.47
C PHE A 514 -26.62 -27.94 -14.92
N GLU A 515 -26.84 -26.64 -15.05
CA GLU A 515 -26.80 -25.91 -16.32
C GLU A 515 -25.42 -25.28 -16.55
N SER A 516 -24.85 -24.67 -15.49
CA SER A 516 -23.68 -23.80 -15.59
C SER A 516 -22.78 -23.91 -14.35
N LEU A 517 -21.55 -23.43 -14.49
CA LEU A 517 -20.53 -23.44 -13.44
C LEU A 517 -20.24 -22.03 -12.92
N HIS A 518 -20.29 -21.82 -11.62
CA HIS A 518 -19.88 -20.56 -10.99
C HIS A 518 -18.45 -20.71 -10.47
N ILE A 519 -17.54 -19.85 -10.94
CA ILE A 519 -16.20 -19.73 -10.35
C ILE A 519 -16.26 -18.67 -9.25
N VAL A 520 -15.92 -19.08 -8.03
CA VAL A 520 -15.66 -18.17 -6.90
C VAL A 520 -14.15 -18.01 -6.78
N TYR A 521 -13.69 -16.75 -6.81
CA TYR A 521 -12.27 -16.37 -6.86
C TYR A 521 -11.92 -15.22 -5.89
N ASP A 522 -12.91 -14.69 -5.15
CA ASP A 522 -12.71 -13.54 -4.26
C ASP A 522 -11.86 -13.96 -3.04
N GLY A 523 -10.61 -13.51 -2.98
CA GLY A 523 -9.71 -13.76 -1.85
C GLY A 523 -9.91 -12.81 -0.68
N VAL A 524 -9.30 -13.16 0.46
CA VAL A 524 -9.29 -12.29 1.63
C VAL A 524 -8.55 -10.99 1.35
N ASN A 525 -8.87 -9.92 2.08
CA ASN A 525 -8.17 -8.64 1.99
C ASN A 525 -8.11 -8.03 0.57
N GLY A 526 -9.06 -8.40 -0.29
CA GLY A 526 -9.15 -7.91 -1.67
C GLY A 526 -8.10 -8.49 -2.62
N GLN A 527 -7.37 -9.53 -2.20
CA GLN A 527 -6.46 -10.28 -3.04
C GLN A 527 -7.25 -11.16 -4.02
N LEU A 528 -6.64 -11.47 -5.17
CA LEU A 528 -7.23 -12.27 -6.24
C LEU A 528 -6.20 -13.31 -6.70
N PRO A 529 -6.63 -14.51 -7.12
CA PRO A 529 -5.73 -15.47 -7.75
C PRO A 529 -5.31 -14.94 -9.12
N ASN A 530 -4.22 -15.48 -9.66
CA ASN A 530 -3.74 -15.17 -10.99
C ASN A 530 -4.83 -15.39 -12.04
N LEU A 531 -5.04 -14.38 -12.90
CA LEU A 531 -6.10 -14.37 -13.92
C LEU A 531 -6.03 -15.56 -14.88
N ASP A 532 -4.83 -16.10 -15.14
CA ASP A 532 -4.66 -17.25 -16.04
C ASP A 532 -5.26 -18.55 -15.49
N LEU A 533 -5.35 -18.72 -14.16
CA LEU A 533 -6.04 -19.85 -13.55
C LEU A 533 -7.55 -19.80 -13.85
N ILE A 534 -8.17 -18.62 -13.67
CA ILE A 534 -9.59 -18.41 -13.99
C ILE A 534 -9.82 -18.63 -15.50
N ASN A 535 -8.99 -18.03 -16.36
CA ASN A 535 -9.11 -18.16 -17.81
C ASN A 535 -8.94 -19.62 -18.27
N SER A 536 -8.06 -20.38 -17.63
CA SER A 536 -7.87 -21.81 -17.91
C SER A 536 -9.11 -22.62 -17.58
N VAL A 537 -9.70 -22.42 -16.39
CA VAL A 537 -10.96 -23.09 -16.00
C VAL A 537 -12.10 -22.70 -16.95
N VAL A 538 -12.22 -21.43 -17.32
CA VAL A 538 -13.22 -20.95 -18.29
C VAL A 538 -13.03 -21.62 -19.66
N SER A 539 -11.79 -21.69 -20.14
CA SER A 539 -11.43 -22.35 -21.41
C SER A 539 -11.76 -23.84 -21.41
N ILE A 540 -11.44 -24.56 -20.32
CA ILE A 540 -11.73 -26.00 -20.17
C ILE A 540 -13.23 -26.24 -20.09
N ALA A 541 -13.94 -25.53 -19.20
CA ALA A 541 -15.37 -25.71 -18.99
C ALA A 541 -16.19 -25.40 -20.25
N ARG A 542 -15.95 -24.27 -20.90
CA ARG A 542 -16.74 -23.87 -22.07
C ARG A 542 -16.21 -24.46 -23.38
N GLY A 543 -14.89 -24.45 -23.57
CA GLY A 543 -14.25 -24.89 -24.82
C GLY A 543 -14.24 -26.41 -25.02
N GLN A 544 -13.96 -27.19 -23.97
CA GLN A 544 -14.00 -28.66 -24.08
C GLN A 544 -15.34 -29.27 -23.66
N MET A 545 -15.94 -28.81 -22.56
CA MET A 545 -17.12 -29.47 -21.95
C MET A 545 -18.46 -28.85 -22.34
N GLY A 546 -18.47 -27.70 -23.02
CA GLY A 546 -19.71 -26.98 -23.39
C GLY A 546 -20.51 -26.45 -22.20
N ILE A 547 -19.86 -26.27 -21.05
CA ILE A 547 -20.46 -25.76 -19.80
C ILE A 547 -20.30 -24.24 -19.77
N ASP A 548 -21.40 -23.50 -19.60
CA ASP A 548 -21.31 -22.04 -19.46
C ASP A 548 -20.86 -21.61 -18.06
N VAL A 549 -20.13 -20.49 -17.95
CA VAL A 549 -19.39 -20.13 -16.72
C VAL A 549 -19.76 -18.77 -16.14
N ALA A 550 -20.53 -18.75 -15.05
CA ALA A 550 -20.88 -17.50 -14.35
C ALA A 550 -19.76 -17.01 -13.42
N LEU A 551 -19.74 -15.70 -13.19
CA LEU A 551 -18.91 -15.00 -12.20
C LEU A 551 -19.80 -14.11 -11.33
N GLN A 552 -19.36 -13.78 -10.10
CA GLN A 552 -20.03 -12.78 -9.23
C GLN A 552 -21.56 -12.95 -9.07
N GLU A 553 -22.05 -14.20 -9.05
CA GLU A 553 -23.48 -14.55 -8.94
C GLU A 553 -24.34 -13.87 -10.03
N MET A 554 -23.75 -13.60 -11.19
CA MET A 554 -24.42 -13.11 -12.40
C MET A 554 -24.82 -14.33 -13.24
N TRP A 555 -25.88 -15.01 -12.80
CA TRP A 555 -26.39 -16.26 -13.39
C TRP A 555 -26.82 -16.13 -14.86
N ARG A 556 -27.12 -14.90 -15.29
CA ARG A 556 -27.34 -14.52 -16.69
C ARG A 556 -26.54 -13.25 -16.94
N HIS A 557 -25.82 -13.20 -18.06
CA HIS A 557 -24.95 -12.09 -18.41
C HIS A 557 -24.86 -11.96 -19.94
N SER A 558 -25.36 -10.87 -20.50
CA SER A 558 -25.39 -10.65 -21.96
C SER A 558 -24.10 -10.02 -22.55
N ASP A 559 -23.13 -9.68 -21.69
CA ASP A 559 -21.97 -8.82 -22.02
C ASP A 559 -22.33 -7.37 -22.39
N ASP A 560 -23.54 -6.92 -22.04
CA ASP A 560 -23.94 -5.51 -22.12
C ASP A 560 -23.26 -4.65 -21.04
N TYR A 561 -23.13 -3.33 -21.31
CA TYR A 561 -22.57 -2.35 -20.37
C TYR A 561 -23.16 -2.44 -18.96
N LYS A 562 -24.49 -2.61 -18.84
CA LYS A 562 -25.20 -2.69 -17.56
C LYS A 562 -24.80 -3.93 -16.76
N ASP A 563 -24.68 -5.07 -17.43
CA ASP A 563 -24.30 -6.32 -16.80
C ASP A 563 -22.81 -6.31 -16.43
N ARG A 564 -21.93 -5.84 -17.33
CA ARG A 564 -20.51 -5.60 -17.06
C ARG A 564 -20.29 -4.71 -15.83
N LEU A 565 -21.00 -3.57 -15.76
CA LEU A 565 -20.96 -2.65 -14.62
C LEU A 565 -21.44 -3.33 -13.33
N ARG A 566 -22.52 -4.13 -13.40
CA ARG A 566 -23.07 -4.86 -12.24
C ARG A 566 -22.11 -5.94 -11.74
N THR A 567 -21.49 -6.70 -12.64
CA THR A 567 -20.45 -7.70 -12.32
C THR A 567 -19.26 -7.01 -11.65
N MET A 568 -18.78 -5.91 -12.23
CA MET A 568 -17.66 -5.14 -11.69
C MET A 568 -17.96 -4.59 -10.29
N LEU A 569 -19.10 -3.92 -10.09
CA LEU A 569 -19.48 -3.35 -8.79
C LEU A 569 -19.69 -4.42 -7.71
N ARG A 570 -20.21 -5.60 -8.08
CA ARG A 570 -20.31 -6.76 -7.16
C ARG A 570 -18.95 -7.29 -6.75
N GLY A 571 -18.05 -7.51 -7.72
CA GLY A 571 -16.68 -7.93 -7.44
C GLY A 571 -15.93 -6.92 -6.58
N MET A 572 -16.05 -5.62 -6.89
CA MET A 572 -15.49 -4.54 -6.06
C MET A 572 -16.06 -4.52 -4.65
N LEU A 573 -17.37 -4.76 -4.46
CA LEU A 573 -17.94 -4.82 -3.12
C LEU A 573 -17.40 -6.00 -2.31
N LYS A 574 -17.32 -7.20 -2.90
CA LYS A 574 -16.72 -8.38 -2.25
C LYS A 574 -15.24 -8.18 -1.94
N GLN A 575 -14.47 -7.72 -2.91
CA GLN A 575 -13.06 -7.37 -2.77
C GLN A 575 -12.85 -6.31 -1.68
N GLY A 576 -13.70 -5.28 -1.64
CA GLY A 576 -13.66 -4.21 -0.65
C GLY A 576 -13.96 -4.70 0.77
N LEU A 577 -14.98 -5.55 0.95
CA LEU A 577 -15.26 -6.22 2.23
C LEU A 577 -14.09 -7.14 2.64
N GLY A 578 -13.45 -7.81 1.66
CA GLY A 578 -12.25 -8.61 1.87
C GLY A 578 -12.46 -9.88 2.70
N LEU A 579 -13.71 -10.34 2.84
CA LEU A 579 -14.09 -11.54 3.57
C LEU A 579 -13.79 -12.79 2.73
N ALA A 580 -13.47 -13.92 3.37
CA ALA A 580 -13.31 -15.20 2.69
C ALA A 580 -14.63 -15.64 2.03
N SER A 581 -14.58 -16.02 0.75
CA SER A 581 -15.75 -16.38 -0.06
C SER A 581 -15.88 -17.89 -0.31
N GLY A 582 -14.89 -18.68 0.10
CA GLY A 582 -14.82 -20.13 0.03
C GLY A 582 -13.42 -20.66 0.36
N PRO A 583 -13.19 -21.99 0.32
CA PRO A 583 -11.94 -22.61 0.78
C PRO A 583 -10.68 -22.09 0.08
N HIS A 584 -10.80 -21.68 -1.18
CA HIS A 584 -9.72 -21.07 -1.97
C HIS A 584 -9.17 -19.77 -1.36
N SER A 585 -9.98 -19.04 -0.58
CA SER A 585 -9.61 -17.71 -0.07
C SER A 585 -8.42 -17.74 0.88
N SER A 586 -8.20 -18.88 1.57
CA SER A 586 -7.09 -19.11 2.51
C SER A 586 -5.74 -19.38 1.85
N PHE A 587 -5.73 -19.77 0.57
CA PHE A 587 -4.52 -20.12 -0.18
C PHE A 587 -3.85 -18.88 -0.79
N ILE A 588 -4.64 -17.91 -1.25
CA ILE A 588 -4.18 -16.71 -1.95
C ILE A 588 -3.17 -15.86 -1.13
N PRO A 589 -3.32 -15.67 0.20
CA PRO A 589 -2.33 -14.96 1.04
C PRO A 589 -0.92 -15.56 1.04
N TYR A 590 -0.81 -16.84 0.70
CA TYR A 590 0.46 -17.57 0.60
C TYR A 590 1.00 -17.64 -0.84
N HIS A 591 0.42 -16.86 -1.75
CA HIS A 591 0.71 -16.89 -3.19
C HIS A 591 0.42 -18.25 -3.84
N VAL A 592 -0.52 -19.01 -3.28
CA VAL A 592 -1.03 -20.25 -3.86
C VAL A 592 -2.32 -19.92 -4.59
N ASP A 593 -2.27 -19.89 -5.92
CA ASP A 593 -3.42 -19.52 -6.74
C ASP A 593 -4.54 -20.55 -6.64
N ALA A 594 -5.74 -20.09 -6.28
CA ALA A 594 -6.84 -20.97 -5.95
C ALA A 594 -8.22 -20.44 -6.37
N VAL A 595 -9.10 -21.36 -6.75
CA VAL A 595 -10.50 -21.09 -7.11
C VAL A 595 -11.45 -22.14 -6.54
N THR A 596 -12.69 -21.76 -6.24
CA THR A 596 -13.77 -22.71 -5.91
C THR A 596 -14.75 -22.85 -7.07
N LEU A 597 -15.05 -24.09 -7.44
CA LEU A 597 -15.97 -24.45 -8.50
C LEU A 597 -17.32 -24.86 -7.91
N ARG A 598 -18.37 -24.08 -8.21
CA ARG A 598 -19.74 -24.30 -7.72
C ARG A 598 -20.74 -24.47 -8.87
N PRO A 599 -21.26 -25.69 -9.13
CA PRO A 599 -22.34 -25.88 -10.10
C PRO A 599 -23.64 -25.17 -9.68
N PHE A 600 -24.42 -24.72 -10.67
CA PHE A 600 -25.75 -24.13 -10.42
C PHE A 600 -26.71 -24.33 -11.60
N GLY A 601 -28.00 -24.10 -11.32
CA GLY A 601 -29.10 -24.24 -12.29
C GLY A 601 -29.55 -25.69 -12.46
N GLU A 602 -30.60 -25.87 -13.25
CA GLU A 602 -31.12 -27.19 -13.65
C GLU A 602 -30.80 -27.43 -15.12
N GLY A 603 -30.09 -28.51 -15.44
CA GLY A 603 -29.63 -28.75 -16.80
C GLY A 603 -29.24 -30.19 -17.09
N TRP A 604 -28.40 -30.36 -18.10
CA TRP A 604 -27.99 -31.68 -18.61
C TRP A 604 -26.64 -32.16 -18.07
N GLN A 605 -25.86 -31.29 -17.45
CA GLN A 605 -24.50 -31.59 -16.98
C GLN A 605 -24.55 -32.36 -15.65
N ASP A 606 -23.75 -33.41 -15.54
CA ASP A 606 -23.74 -34.32 -14.39
C ASP A 606 -22.45 -34.22 -13.57
N GLU A 607 -22.35 -35.01 -12.50
CA GLU A 607 -21.17 -34.98 -11.62
C GLU A 607 -19.88 -35.40 -12.33
N MET A 608 -19.99 -36.18 -13.41
CA MET A 608 -18.86 -36.56 -14.25
C MET A 608 -18.38 -35.39 -15.13
N ALA A 609 -19.29 -34.53 -15.59
CA ALA A 609 -18.95 -33.30 -16.32
C ALA A 609 -18.12 -32.34 -15.46
N LEU A 610 -18.49 -32.12 -14.19
CA LEU A 610 -17.66 -31.35 -13.25
C LEU A 610 -16.31 -32.04 -13.01
N GLY A 611 -16.31 -33.36 -12.82
CA GLY A 611 -15.07 -34.14 -12.65
C GLY A 611 -14.10 -34.01 -13.81
N ARG A 612 -14.59 -33.92 -15.06
CA ARG A 612 -13.75 -33.63 -16.24
C ARG A 612 -13.18 -32.21 -16.24
N VAL A 613 -13.95 -31.20 -15.82
CA VAL A 613 -13.41 -29.83 -15.65
C VAL A 613 -12.29 -29.81 -14.60
N VAL A 614 -12.47 -30.50 -13.47
CA VAL A 614 -11.44 -30.63 -12.44
C VAL A 614 -10.22 -31.40 -12.99
N GLU A 615 -10.41 -32.53 -13.68
CA GLU A 615 -9.32 -33.28 -14.32
C GLU A 615 -8.51 -32.39 -15.29
N GLY A 616 -9.19 -31.68 -16.19
CA GLY A 616 -8.54 -30.79 -17.15
C GLY A 616 -7.74 -29.68 -16.45
N SER A 617 -8.30 -29.11 -15.38
CA SER A 617 -7.65 -28.05 -14.61
C SER A 617 -6.43 -28.55 -13.83
N PHE A 618 -6.50 -29.76 -13.26
CA PHE A 618 -5.34 -30.44 -12.65
C PHE A 618 -4.25 -30.77 -13.68
N ARG A 619 -4.61 -31.18 -14.91
CA ARG A 619 -3.64 -31.37 -15.99
C ARG A 619 -2.92 -30.07 -16.36
N SER A 620 -3.64 -28.96 -16.47
CA SER A 620 -3.03 -27.64 -16.72
C SER A 620 -2.09 -27.20 -15.60
N LEU A 621 -2.49 -27.33 -14.33
CA LEU A 621 -1.63 -27.01 -13.18
C LEU A 621 -0.41 -27.95 -13.09
N ASN A 622 -0.54 -29.22 -13.48
CA ASN A 622 0.56 -30.18 -13.48
C ASN A 622 1.66 -29.82 -14.51
N ASN A 623 1.28 -29.20 -15.63
CA ASN A 623 2.19 -28.80 -16.71
C ASN A 623 3.02 -27.54 -16.40
N LEU A 624 2.65 -26.74 -15.40
CA LEU A 624 3.41 -25.57 -14.98
C LEU A 624 4.85 -25.96 -14.59
N LEU A 625 5.85 -25.22 -15.07
CA LEU A 625 7.26 -25.41 -14.67
C LEU A 625 7.68 -24.46 -13.55
N GLU A 626 6.85 -23.47 -13.25
CA GLU A 626 7.08 -22.40 -12.30
C GLU A 626 5.74 -21.85 -11.80
N HIS A 627 5.76 -21.15 -10.66
CA HIS A 627 4.56 -20.47 -10.16
C HIS A 627 4.04 -19.44 -11.17
N LEU A 628 2.72 -19.35 -11.31
CA LEU A 628 2.04 -18.39 -12.17
C LEU A 628 2.45 -16.96 -11.80
N HIS A 629 3.16 -16.27 -12.70
CA HIS A 629 3.63 -14.90 -12.42
C HIS A 629 3.62 -13.96 -13.64
N GLN A 630 3.39 -14.47 -14.85
CA GLN A 630 3.40 -13.67 -16.09
C GLN A 630 2.11 -12.85 -16.29
N SER A 631 0.99 -13.30 -15.70
CA SER A 631 -0.34 -12.69 -15.85
C SER A 631 -0.77 -11.85 -14.63
N PHE A 632 -1.95 -11.24 -14.71
CA PHE A 632 -2.39 -10.21 -13.76
C PHE A 632 -2.89 -10.80 -12.43
N PHE A 633 -2.39 -10.24 -11.32
CA PHE A 633 -2.94 -10.41 -9.96
C PHE A 633 -3.90 -9.29 -9.54
N PHE A 634 -3.87 -8.17 -10.25
CA PHE A 634 -4.67 -6.96 -9.96
C PHE A 634 -5.52 -6.60 -11.17
N TYR A 635 -6.78 -7.05 -11.14
CA TYR A 635 -7.75 -6.90 -12.21
C TYR A 635 -9.17 -6.75 -11.66
N LEU A 636 -10.07 -6.21 -12.47
CA LEU A 636 -11.52 -6.29 -12.24
C LEU A 636 -12.16 -7.10 -13.36
N LEU A 637 -12.82 -8.22 -13.02
CA LEU A 637 -13.61 -8.99 -13.97
C LEU A 637 -14.97 -8.34 -14.17
N MET A 638 -15.36 -8.22 -15.44
CA MET A 638 -16.64 -7.64 -15.85
C MET A 638 -17.49 -8.66 -16.62
N HIS A 639 -16.83 -9.61 -17.27
CA HIS A 639 -17.43 -10.78 -17.91
C HIS A 639 -16.39 -11.91 -17.88
N ARG A 640 -16.81 -13.16 -18.08
CA ARG A 640 -15.90 -14.32 -18.15
C ARG A 640 -14.80 -14.20 -19.23
N GLU A 641 -15.05 -13.36 -20.24
CA GLU A 641 -14.13 -13.04 -21.32
C GLU A 641 -13.54 -11.62 -21.26
N ARG A 642 -13.82 -10.81 -20.21
CA ARG A 642 -13.39 -9.41 -20.15
C ARG A 642 -12.96 -8.93 -18.77
N PHE A 643 -11.83 -8.23 -18.75
CA PHE A 643 -11.23 -7.67 -17.55
C PHE A 643 -10.71 -6.23 -17.76
N VAL A 644 -10.46 -5.54 -16.65
CA VAL A 644 -9.76 -4.25 -16.60
C VAL A 644 -8.51 -4.43 -15.75
N SER A 645 -7.36 -3.98 -16.25
CA SER A 645 -6.07 -4.07 -15.53
C SER A 645 -5.85 -2.91 -14.55
N ILE A 646 -5.03 -3.14 -13.53
CA ILE A 646 -4.68 -2.14 -12.50
C ILE A 646 -4.30 -0.76 -13.05
N GLY A 647 -3.50 -0.68 -14.10
CA GLY A 647 -3.10 0.61 -14.70
C GLY A 647 -4.26 1.46 -15.22
N THR A 648 -5.41 0.85 -15.50
CA THR A 648 -6.60 1.53 -16.04
C THR A 648 -7.53 2.00 -14.92
N TYR A 649 -7.70 1.24 -13.83
CA TYR A 649 -8.62 1.59 -12.74
C TYR A 649 -7.95 2.32 -11.57
N LEU A 650 -6.67 2.06 -11.27
CA LEU A 650 -5.95 2.65 -10.12
C LEU A 650 -5.99 4.19 -10.07
N PRO A 651 -5.91 4.94 -11.20
CA PRO A 651 -6.04 6.40 -11.17
C PRO A 651 -7.33 6.92 -10.51
N SER A 652 -8.44 6.18 -10.59
CA SER A 652 -9.72 6.56 -9.96
C SER A 652 -9.57 6.72 -8.43
N ALA A 653 -9.04 5.69 -7.75
CA ALA A 653 -8.84 5.73 -6.30
C ALA A 653 -7.70 6.69 -5.91
N MET A 654 -6.66 6.81 -6.73
CA MET A 654 -5.59 7.78 -6.51
C MET A 654 -6.11 9.23 -6.52
N LEU A 655 -6.95 9.59 -7.48
CA LEU A 655 -7.56 10.93 -7.55
C LEU A 655 -8.46 11.20 -6.33
N VAL A 656 -9.29 10.23 -5.94
CA VAL A 656 -10.10 10.33 -4.71
C VAL A 656 -9.20 10.49 -3.49
N ALA A 657 -8.12 9.71 -3.33
CA ALA A 657 -7.22 9.86 -2.19
C ALA A 657 -6.46 11.21 -2.18
N ALA A 658 -6.01 11.69 -3.35
CA ALA A 658 -5.30 12.97 -3.47
C ALA A 658 -6.16 14.19 -3.11
N ASN A 659 -7.49 14.09 -3.23
CA ASN A 659 -8.41 15.17 -2.83
C ASN A 659 -8.16 15.62 -1.36
N PHE A 660 -7.90 14.67 -0.47
CA PHE A 660 -7.67 14.92 0.95
C PHE A 660 -6.33 15.62 1.20
N THR A 661 -5.28 15.20 0.50
CA THR A 661 -3.95 15.82 0.57
C THR A 661 -3.95 17.25 0.04
N ILE A 662 -4.61 17.50 -1.10
CA ILE A 662 -4.79 18.86 -1.65
C ILE A 662 -5.51 19.76 -0.65
N MET A 663 -6.57 19.25 -0.02
CA MET A 663 -7.34 20.00 0.97
C MET A 663 -6.54 20.26 2.25
N ALA A 664 -5.76 19.28 2.73
CA ALA A 664 -4.88 19.44 3.87
C ALA A 664 -3.83 20.54 3.63
N ILE A 665 -3.17 20.54 2.46
CA ILE A 665 -2.22 21.59 2.07
C ILE A 665 -2.90 22.96 2.02
N ALA A 666 -4.12 23.05 1.48
CA ALA A 666 -4.87 24.31 1.45
C ALA A 666 -5.18 24.85 2.86
N LEU A 667 -5.55 23.98 3.79
CA LEU A 667 -5.82 24.33 5.20
C LEU A 667 -4.53 24.70 5.95
N TRP A 668 -3.41 24.02 5.69
CA TRP A 668 -2.09 24.36 6.20
C TRP A 668 -1.61 25.74 5.76
N VAL A 669 -1.86 26.11 4.50
CA VAL A 669 -1.57 27.44 3.97
C VAL A 669 -2.51 28.48 4.58
N LYS A 670 -3.82 28.19 4.66
CA LYS A 670 -4.83 29.08 5.27
C LYS A 670 -4.50 29.41 6.73
N SER A 671 -4.14 28.42 7.55
CA SER A 671 -3.80 28.63 8.97
C SER A 671 -2.54 29.49 9.20
N GLY A 672 -1.71 29.69 8.18
CA GLY A 672 -0.55 30.58 8.22
C GLY A 672 -0.83 32.04 7.86
N HIS A 673 -2.06 32.38 7.46
CA HIS A 673 -2.46 33.74 7.16
C HIS A 673 -3.14 34.33 8.41
N SER A 674 -2.56 35.40 8.96
CA SER A 674 -3.18 36.12 10.09
C SER A 674 -4.40 36.90 9.58
N GLU A 675 -5.56 36.76 10.24
CA GLU A 675 -6.74 37.62 10.00
C GLU A 675 -6.51 39.01 10.59
N GLY A 676 -5.51 39.72 10.06
CA GLY A 676 -5.07 41.07 10.44
C GLY A 676 -5.48 42.13 9.44
N GLY A 677 -6.61 41.95 8.74
CA GLY A 677 -7.19 42.94 7.83
C GLY A 677 -7.91 44.07 8.56
N GLY A 678 -7.27 44.70 9.55
CA GLY A 678 -7.80 45.92 10.16
C GLY A 678 -7.83 47.04 9.13
N GLN A 679 -8.95 47.76 9.05
CA GLN A 679 -9.06 48.93 8.18
C GLN A 679 -7.95 49.92 8.53
N ALA A 680 -7.12 50.27 7.54
CA ALA A 680 -6.15 51.33 7.69
C ALA A 680 -6.90 52.66 7.84
N THR A 681 -7.04 53.13 9.08
CA THR A 681 -7.28 54.55 9.34
C THR A 681 -6.09 55.31 8.76
N ALA A 682 -6.36 56.17 7.78
CA ALA A 682 -5.35 56.99 7.15
C ALA A 682 -4.85 58.04 8.15
N ASP A 683 -3.80 57.70 8.90
CA ASP A 683 -2.80 58.63 9.46
C ASP A 683 -1.69 57.86 10.22
N SER A 684 -0.74 57.28 9.47
CA SER A 684 0.61 56.97 9.95
C SER A 684 1.54 56.68 8.75
N LYS A 685 2.49 57.58 8.47
CA LYS A 685 3.48 57.42 7.40
C LYS A 685 4.73 56.65 7.87
N THR A 686 4.55 55.44 8.41
CA THR A 686 5.65 54.47 8.64
C THR A 686 5.10 53.04 8.73
N VAL A 687 4.79 52.44 7.58
CA VAL A 687 4.46 51.00 7.51
C VAL A 687 5.67 50.24 6.96
N THR A 688 6.54 49.77 7.85
CA THR A 688 7.42 48.65 7.53
C THR A 688 6.56 47.38 7.44
N PRO A 689 6.60 46.61 6.33
CA PRO A 689 5.83 45.38 6.20
C PRO A 689 6.49 44.29 7.05
N ALA A 690 6.10 44.21 8.32
CA ALA A 690 6.58 43.20 9.26
C ALA A 690 6.14 41.80 8.82
N ASN A 691 6.98 41.13 8.04
CA ASN A 691 6.78 39.76 7.52
C ASN A 691 6.95 38.70 8.63
N HIS A 692 6.22 38.82 9.75
CA HIS A 692 6.15 37.74 10.73
C HIS A 692 5.20 36.67 10.23
N ALA A 693 5.76 35.55 9.76
CA ALA A 693 5.01 34.32 9.62
C ALA A 693 4.52 33.92 11.01
N ALA A 694 3.19 33.85 11.20
CA ALA A 694 2.62 33.54 12.50
C ALA A 694 3.12 32.19 13.02
N GLU A 695 3.66 32.17 14.24
CA GLU A 695 4.02 30.93 14.91
C GLU A 695 2.77 30.09 15.13
N ARG A 696 2.77 28.87 14.60
CA ARG A 696 1.64 27.94 14.71
C ARG A 696 1.81 27.09 15.97
N ASP A 697 0.91 27.24 16.93
CA ASP A 697 0.78 26.25 18.00
C ASP A 697 0.19 24.95 17.42
N LEU A 698 1.05 23.94 17.29
CA LEU A 698 0.70 22.62 16.79
C LEU A 698 0.26 21.65 17.89
N SER A 699 0.45 22.00 19.16
CA SER A 699 0.28 21.08 20.29
C SER A 699 -1.18 20.65 20.47
N LEU A 700 -2.10 21.62 20.55
CA LEU A 700 -3.53 21.36 20.71
C LEU A 700 -4.16 20.67 19.47
N PRO A 701 -3.90 21.09 18.21
CA PRO A 701 -4.41 20.39 17.05
C PRO A 701 -3.93 18.93 16.94
N LEU A 702 -2.64 18.69 17.18
CA LEU A 702 -2.07 17.34 17.13
C LEU A 702 -2.61 16.46 18.27
N GLY A 703 -2.79 17.04 19.47
CA GLY A 703 -3.41 16.35 20.61
C GLY A 703 -4.84 15.88 20.32
N VAL A 704 -5.67 16.72 19.70
CA VAL A 704 -7.05 16.35 19.33
C VAL A 704 -7.08 15.23 18.29
N VAL A 705 -6.25 15.30 17.25
CA VAL A 705 -6.18 14.25 16.23
C VAL A 705 -5.64 12.95 16.81
N THR A 706 -4.62 13.02 17.67
CA THR A 706 -4.07 11.84 18.38
C THR A 706 -5.13 11.22 19.29
N LEU A 707 -5.91 12.02 20.02
CA LEU A 707 -7.02 11.52 20.85
C LEU A 707 -8.07 10.80 20.00
N CYS A 708 -8.45 11.33 18.83
CA CYS A 708 -9.38 10.66 17.92
C CYS A 708 -8.83 9.28 17.48
N GLN A 709 -7.54 9.20 17.15
CA GLN A 709 -6.86 7.96 16.73
C GLN A 709 -6.70 6.94 17.88
N VAL A 710 -6.53 7.38 19.13
CA VAL A 710 -6.54 6.50 20.30
C VAL A 710 -7.94 5.97 20.58
N LEU A 711 -8.97 6.83 20.49
CA LEU A 711 -10.36 6.44 20.71
C LEU A 711 -10.85 5.39 19.69
N SER A 712 -10.33 5.38 18.46
CA SER A 712 -10.70 4.37 17.45
C SER A 712 -10.32 2.93 17.80
N VAL A 713 -9.37 2.71 18.72
CA VAL A 713 -9.02 1.36 19.19
C VAL A 713 -10.17 0.74 19.99
N ILE A 714 -11.02 1.55 20.63
CA ILE A 714 -12.14 1.09 21.46
C ILE A 714 -13.18 0.30 20.65
N PRO A 715 -13.82 0.84 19.58
CA PRO A 715 -14.77 0.06 18.77
C PRO A 715 -14.12 -1.15 18.12
N LEU A 716 -12.86 -1.05 17.64
CA LEU A 716 -12.13 -2.18 17.08
C LEU A 716 -11.96 -3.31 18.11
N TYR A 717 -11.62 -2.99 19.36
CA TYR A 717 -11.49 -3.99 20.42
C TYR A 717 -12.85 -4.59 20.78
N LEU A 718 -13.86 -3.74 21.05
CA LEU A 718 -15.18 -4.16 21.50
C LEU A 718 -15.89 -5.08 20.50
N PHE A 719 -15.98 -4.71 19.22
CA PHE A 719 -16.70 -5.51 18.23
C PHE A 719 -16.03 -6.86 17.91
N ASN A 720 -14.72 -7.00 18.17
CA ASN A 720 -13.99 -8.24 17.90
C ASN A 720 -13.87 -9.20 19.11
N HIS A 721 -14.09 -8.74 20.35
CA HIS A 721 -13.92 -9.56 21.56
C HIS A 721 -15.22 -9.84 22.34
N VAL A 722 -16.29 -9.08 22.10
CA VAL A 722 -17.58 -9.26 22.78
C VAL A 722 -18.36 -10.44 22.19
N PRO A 723 -19.07 -11.25 23.02
CA PRO A 723 -19.87 -12.37 22.54
C PRO A 723 -21.04 -11.93 21.63
N GLU A 724 -21.38 -12.78 20.67
CA GLU A 724 -22.40 -12.55 19.63
C GLU A 724 -23.75 -12.05 20.17
N SER A 725 -24.21 -12.57 21.31
CA SER A 725 -25.46 -12.16 21.96
C SER A 725 -25.48 -10.67 22.34
N ALA A 726 -24.32 -10.11 22.68
CA ALA A 726 -24.14 -8.72 23.06
C ALA A 726 -23.76 -7.79 21.88
N LEU A 727 -23.43 -8.32 20.70
CA LEU A 727 -23.04 -7.48 19.54
C LEU A 727 -24.14 -6.51 19.09
N THR A 728 -25.41 -6.96 19.03
CA THR A 728 -26.54 -6.09 18.63
C THR A 728 -26.79 -4.95 19.62
N PRO A 729 -26.98 -5.18 20.95
CA PRO A 729 -27.15 -4.07 21.89
C PRO A 729 -25.90 -3.21 22.03
N LEU A 730 -24.69 -3.78 21.93
CA LEU A 730 -23.43 -3.02 21.87
C LEU A 730 -23.38 -2.10 20.64
N PHE A 731 -23.78 -2.57 19.47
CA PHE A 731 -23.81 -1.75 18.26
C PHE A 731 -24.84 -0.62 18.37
N ILE A 732 -26.04 -0.87 18.89
CA ILE A 732 -27.07 0.15 19.08
C ILE A 732 -26.60 1.20 20.09
N THR A 733 -26.09 0.78 21.25
CA THR A 733 -25.56 1.70 22.27
C THR A 733 -24.34 2.47 21.75
N PHE A 734 -23.42 1.83 21.04
CA PHE A 734 -22.30 2.50 20.39
C PHE A 734 -22.76 3.48 19.31
N ALA A 735 -23.76 3.15 18.49
CA ALA A 735 -24.30 4.06 17.47
C ALA A 735 -24.94 5.30 18.11
N LEU A 736 -25.72 5.14 19.19
CA LEU A 736 -26.26 6.25 19.97
C LEU A 736 -25.12 7.11 20.56
N LEU A 737 -24.16 6.50 21.24
CA LEU A 737 -22.97 7.18 21.77
C LEU A 737 -22.17 7.89 20.67
N ASN A 738 -22.06 7.29 19.47
CA ASN A 738 -21.36 7.87 18.33
C ASN A 738 -22.05 9.14 17.81
N THR A 739 -23.38 9.22 17.86
CA THR A 739 -24.11 10.47 17.54
C THR A 739 -23.98 11.54 18.62
N LEU A 740 -23.85 11.15 19.90
CA LEU A 740 -23.75 12.05 21.05
C LEU A 740 -22.32 12.52 21.37
N LEU A 741 -21.30 11.74 21.00
CA LEU A 741 -19.90 12.02 21.30
C LEU A 741 -19.40 13.33 20.68
N PRO A 742 -19.61 13.64 19.38
CA PRO A 742 -19.16 14.90 18.80
C PRO A 742 -19.73 16.17 19.44
N PRO A 743 -21.05 16.32 19.71
CA PRO A 743 -21.56 17.52 20.38
C PRO A 743 -21.10 17.64 21.84
N VAL A 744 -20.98 16.53 22.58
CA VAL A 744 -20.44 16.54 23.95
C VAL A 744 -18.97 16.98 23.94
N LEU A 745 -18.13 16.38 23.11
CA LEU A 745 -16.71 16.71 23.03
C LEU A 745 -16.48 18.14 22.51
N SER A 746 -17.29 18.60 21.55
CA SER A 746 -17.28 20.00 21.10
C SER A 746 -17.65 20.99 22.22
N HIS A 747 -18.62 20.64 23.08
CA HIS A 747 -18.98 21.47 24.24
C HIS A 747 -17.90 21.46 25.32
N LEU A 748 -17.27 20.31 25.59
CA LEU A 748 -16.16 20.19 26.55
C LEU A 748 -14.92 20.98 26.09
N LEU A 749 -14.60 20.93 24.78
CA LEU A 749 -13.58 21.79 24.19
C LEU A 749 -13.95 23.26 24.38
N ALA A 750 -15.13 23.70 23.93
CA ALA A 750 -15.57 25.10 24.03
C ALA A 750 -15.61 25.67 25.46
N THR A 751 -15.72 24.82 26.49
CA THR A 751 -15.75 25.23 27.91
C THR A 751 -14.39 25.17 28.60
N LYS A 752 -13.52 24.21 28.25
CA LYS A 752 -12.20 24.03 28.90
C LYS A 752 -11.03 24.63 28.12
N THR A 753 -11.10 24.68 26.78
CA THR A 753 -10.00 25.12 25.91
C THR A 753 -10.54 25.93 24.71
N THR A 754 -10.27 27.23 24.69
CA THR A 754 -10.73 28.13 23.62
C THR A 754 -9.89 27.99 22.36
N PHE A 755 -10.33 27.13 21.43
CA PHE A 755 -9.70 26.96 20.11
C PHE A 755 -9.94 28.19 19.21
N THR A 756 -8.88 28.60 18.51
CA THR A 756 -8.93 29.58 17.43
C THR A 756 -9.37 28.94 16.11
N LEU A 757 -9.83 29.74 15.15
CA LEU A 757 -10.22 29.26 13.82
C LEU A 757 -9.04 28.58 13.09
N ALA A 758 -7.83 29.14 13.21
CA ALA A 758 -6.60 28.55 12.67
C ALA A 758 -6.26 27.17 13.30
N GLN A 759 -6.51 26.98 14.60
CA GLN A 759 -6.32 25.68 15.24
C GLN A 759 -7.35 24.63 14.75
N TYR A 760 -8.60 25.02 14.47
CA TYR A 760 -9.57 24.12 13.83
C TYR A 760 -9.18 23.75 12.39
N ASP A 761 -8.69 24.71 11.59
CA ASP A 761 -8.14 24.42 10.24
C ASP A 761 -6.94 23.45 10.34
N LEU A 762 -6.10 23.55 11.38
CA LEU A 762 -4.98 22.63 11.63
C LEU A 762 -5.43 21.23 12.05
N VAL A 763 -6.46 21.09 12.89
CA VAL A 763 -7.08 19.78 13.22
C VAL A 763 -7.57 19.10 11.94
N GLN A 764 -8.27 19.85 11.08
CA GLN A 764 -8.77 19.33 9.81
C GLN A 764 -7.60 18.95 8.87
N CYS A 765 -6.58 19.81 8.76
CA CYS A 765 -5.38 19.56 7.98
C CYS A 765 -4.72 18.22 8.34
N PHE A 766 -4.42 17.99 9.63
CA PHE A 766 -3.76 16.76 10.06
C PHE A 766 -4.65 15.52 9.89
N SER A 767 -5.96 15.65 10.15
CA SER A 767 -6.92 14.56 9.95
C SER A 767 -7.03 14.14 8.47
N LEU A 768 -7.20 15.11 7.55
CA LEU A 768 -7.29 14.84 6.11
C LEU A 768 -5.94 14.36 5.53
N LEU A 769 -4.81 14.84 6.05
CA LEU A 769 -3.49 14.35 5.62
C LEU A 769 -3.30 12.87 5.99
N LEU A 770 -3.63 12.47 7.22
CA LEU A 770 -3.59 11.06 7.64
C LEU A 770 -4.53 10.20 6.78
N LEU A 771 -5.78 10.64 6.59
CA LEU A 771 -6.76 9.95 5.76
C LEU A 771 -6.27 9.77 4.31
N GLY A 772 -5.73 10.83 3.69
CA GLY A 772 -5.19 10.79 2.34
C GLY A 772 -4.00 9.84 2.19
N MET A 773 -3.07 9.84 3.17
CA MET A 773 -1.95 8.90 3.19
C MET A 773 -2.42 7.44 3.34
N PHE A 774 -3.32 7.16 4.28
CA PHE A 774 -3.85 5.81 4.49
C PHE A 774 -4.61 5.31 3.26
N LEU A 775 -5.47 6.12 2.65
CA LEU A 775 -6.23 5.71 1.45
C LEU A 775 -5.34 5.57 0.21
N SER A 776 -4.30 6.39 0.05
CA SER A 776 -3.33 6.23 -1.04
C SER A 776 -2.53 4.93 -0.90
N SER A 777 -2.12 4.59 0.33
CA SER A 777 -1.45 3.31 0.60
C SER A 777 -2.41 2.12 0.42
N LEU A 778 -3.62 2.22 0.95
CA LEU A 778 -4.62 1.16 0.87
C LEU A 778 -5.04 0.88 -0.58
N ALA A 779 -5.13 1.89 -1.44
CA ALA A 779 -5.55 1.71 -2.84
C ALA A 779 -4.58 0.86 -3.68
N THR A 780 -3.33 0.67 -3.24
CA THR A 780 -2.39 -0.28 -3.90
C THR A 780 -2.53 -1.71 -3.38
N LEU A 781 -3.12 -1.91 -2.18
CA LEU A 781 -3.35 -3.21 -1.56
C LEU A 781 -4.77 -3.74 -1.84
N ASN A 782 -5.77 -2.88 -1.68
CA ASN A 782 -7.19 -3.12 -1.95
C ASN A 782 -7.83 -1.82 -2.46
N PHE A 783 -7.73 -1.65 -3.78
CA PHE A 783 -8.35 -0.58 -4.55
C PHE A 783 -9.82 -0.34 -4.17
N SER A 784 -10.60 -1.40 -4.07
CA SER A 784 -12.05 -1.31 -3.88
C SER A 784 -12.43 -0.78 -2.51
N LEU A 785 -11.76 -1.24 -1.44
CA LEU A 785 -11.98 -0.70 -0.08
C LEU A 785 -11.56 0.77 0.00
N ALA A 786 -10.40 1.13 -0.59
CA ALA A 786 -9.91 2.50 -0.60
C ALA A 786 -10.83 3.45 -1.38
N LEU A 787 -11.37 3.02 -2.52
CA LEU A 787 -12.32 3.82 -3.31
C LEU A 787 -13.65 4.01 -2.57
N ILE A 788 -14.23 2.93 -2.03
CA ILE A 788 -15.51 2.99 -1.29
C ILE A 788 -15.37 3.93 -0.09
N ILE A 789 -14.36 3.74 0.75
CA ILE A 789 -14.14 4.60 1.92
C ILE A 789 -13.72 6.02 1.51
N GLY A 790 -12.94 6.19 0.44
CA GLY A 790 -12.56 7.50 -0.07
C GLY A 790 -13.76 8.32 -0.57
N LEU A 791 -14.72 7.70 -1.27
CA LEU A 791 -15.95 8.36 -1.71
C LEU A 791 -16.87 8.69 -0.52
N LEU A 792 -16.99 7.79 0.45
CA LEU A 792 -17.74 8.03 1.70
C LEU A 792 -17.09 9.12 2.58
N ALA A 793 -15.76 9.22 2.58
CA ALA A 793 -15.04 10.23 3.35
C ALA A 793 -14.89 11.58 2.61
N ALA A 794 -15.13 11.64 1.29
CA ALA A 794 -14.98 12.86 0.48
C ALA A 794 -15.71 14.11 1.03
N PRO A 795 -16.92 14.03 1.65
CA PRO A 795 -17.56 15.18 2.28
C PRO A 795 -16.70 15.89 3.35
N LEU A 796 -15.81 15.17 4.04
CA LEU A 796 -14.95 15.70 5.10
C LEU A 796 -13.97 16.77 4.60
N SER A 797 -13.61 16.77 3.31
CA SER A 797 -12.76 17.81 2.70
C SER A 797 -13.45 19.18 2.66
N PHE A 798 -14.77 19.20 2.51
CA PHE A 798 -15.56 20.42 2.29
C PHE A 798 -16.15 21.02 3.59
N VAL A 799 -16.03 20.30 4.71
CA VAL A 799 -16.40 20.77 6.05
C VAL A 799 -15.62 22.04 6.43
N ARG A 800 -16.28 23.01 7.07
CA ARG A 800 -15.67 24.21 7.64
C ARG A 800 -16.34 24.62 8.96
N PRO A 801 -15.64 25.32 9.87
CA PRO A 801 -16.27 25.95 11.02
C PRO A 801 -17.28 27.02 10.58
N PHE A 802 -18.46 27.04 11.20
CA PHE A 802 -19.47 28.06 10.92
C PHE A 802 -19.22 29.33 11.76
N SER A 803 -19.20 30.50 11.12
CA SER A 803 -19.14 31.79 11.80
C SER A 803 -20.38 32.01 12.70
N PRO A 804 -20.26 32.74 13.82
CA PRO A 804 -21.39 33.06 14.69
C PRO A 804 -22.39 33.97 13.97
N SER A 805 -23.59 33.46 13.72
CA SER A 805 -24.69 34.17 13.04
C SER A 805 -26.02 33.56 13.51
N PRO A 806 -27.12 34.32 13.65
CA PRO A 806 -28.42 33.76 14.06
C PRO A 806 -28.91 32.62 13.16
N THR A 807 -28.52 32.59 11.88
CA THR A 807 -28.89 31.50 10.95
C THR A 807 -27.90 30.34 10.88
N SER A 808 -26.71 30.45 11.50
CA SER A 808 -25.68 29.40 11.39
C SER A 808 -25.94 28.19 12.29
N GLY A 809 -26.79 28.33 13.32
CA GLY A 809 -27.21 27.21 14.17
C GLY A 809 -27.90 26.09 13.38
N LEU A 810 -28.89 26.44 12.54
CA LEU A 810 -29.62 25.48 11.69
C LEU A 810 -28.69 24.83 10.65
N LYS A 811 -27.87 25.64 9.96
CA LYS A 811 -26.91 25.15 8.95
C LYS A 811 -25.89 24.16 9.54
N ARG A 812 -25.41 24.44 10.76
CA ARG A 812 -24.52 23.57 11.51
C ARG A 812 -25.15 22.22 11.85
N ILE A 813 -26.39 22.22 12.34
CA ILE A 813 -27.12 20.98 12.67
C ILE A 813 -27.38 20.17 11.39
N ALA A 814 -27.85 20.81 10.31
CA ALA A 814 -28.07 20.15 9.03
C ALA A 814 -26.79 19.49 8.48
N CYS A 815 -25.65 20.18 8.52
CA CYS A 815 -24.36 19.63 8.11
C CYS A 815 -23.92 18.44 8.99
N ALA A 816 -24.10 18.54 10.32
CA ALA A 816 -23.78 17.44 11.24
C ALA A 816 -24.66 16.20 11.00
N VAL A 817 -25.95 16.39 10.67
CA VAL A 817 -26.87 15.29 10.30
C VAL A 817 -26.45 14.63 8.99
N LEU A 818 -26.11 15.42 7.96
CA LEU A 818 -25.61 14.89 6.68
C LEU A 818 -24.30 14.10 6.86
N LEU A 819 -23.36 14.59 7.68
CA LEU A 819 -22.16 13.81 8.02
C LEU A 819 -22.49 12.55 8.83
N ASN A 820 -23.50 12.56 9.70
CA ASN A 820 -23.92 11.35 10.44
C ASN A 820 -24.45 10.25 9.49
N ALA A 821 -25.11 10.61 8.39
CA ALA A 821 -25.56 9.67 7.37
C ALA A 821 -24.38 8.92 6.70
N VAL A 822 -23.20 9.55 6.64
CA VAL A 822 -21.96 8.95 6.12
C VAL A 822 -21.00 8.53 7.23
N SER A 823 -21.53 8.23 8.42
CA SER A 823 -20.77 7.60 9.50
C SER A 823 -20.61 6.09 9.28
N PRO A 824 -19.54 5.46 9.79
CA PRO A 824 -19.37 4.00 9.73
C PRO A 824 -20.57 3.22 10.25
N THR A 825 -21.18 3.67 11.36
CA THR A 825 -22.36 3.04 11.95
C THR A 825 -23.62 3.18 11.09
N ALA A 826 -23.83 4.36 10.47
CA ALA A 826 -24.99 4.58 9.60
C ALA A 826 -24.87 3.79 8.29
N VAL A 827 -23.68 3.74 7.69
CA VAL A 827 -23.44 3.00 6.45
C VAL A 827 -23.52 1.49 6.67
N LEU A 828 -23.01 0.96 7.79
CA LEU A 828 -23.17 -0.46 8.14
C LEU A 828 -24.65 -0.81 8.31
N LEU A 829 -25.41 0.02 9.04
CA LEU A 829 -26.85 -0.19 9.23
C LEU A 829 -27.65 -0.10 7.93
N ALA A 830 -27.34 0.89 7.07
CA ALA A 830 -27.97 1.05 5.76
C ALA A 830 -27.67 -0.12 4.82
N GLY A 831 -26.42 -0.62 4.83
CA GLY A 831 -26.03 -1.83 4.10
C GLY A 831 -26.78 -3.07 4.60
N ALA A 832 -26.78 -3.31 5.92
CA ALA A 832 -27.51 -4.41 6.53
C ALA A 832 -28.99 -4.39 6.15
N LEU A 833 -29.64 -3.22 6.20
CA LEU A 833 -31.03 -3.05 5.79
C LEU A 833 -31.25 -3.31 4.29
N TYR A 834 -30.37 -2.79 3.42
CA TYR A 834 -30.47 -2.95 1.97
C TYR A 834 -30.32 -4.42 1.52
N TRP A 835 -29.36 -5.15 2.09
CA TRP A 835 -29.16 -6.58 1.82
C TRP A 835 -30.02 -7.52 2.69
N ARG A 836 -30.87 -6.98 3.58
CA ARG A 836 -31.72 -7.72 4.54
C ARG A 836 -30.92 -8.67 5.44
N LEU A 837 -29.72 -8.24 5.85
CA LEU A 837 -28.84 -8.96 6.76
C LEU A 837 -29.05 -8.49 8.20
N ASP A 838 -28.90 -9.39 9.17
CA ASP A 838 -28.85 -9.00 10.59
C ASP A 838 -27.49 -8.34 10.88
N VAL A 839 -27.50 -7.18 11.54
CA VAL A 839 -26.31 -6.49 12.03
C VAL A 839 -25.45 -7.42 12.92
N ARG A 840 -26.09 -8.33 13.67
CA ARG A 840 -25.39 -9.38 14.43
C ARG A 840 -24.51 -10.25 13.53
N SER A 841 -25.05 -10.75 12.43
CA SER A 841 -24.32 -11.62 11.50
C SER A 841 -23.16 -10.87 10.84
N VAL A 842 -23.38 -9.64 10.37
CA VAL A 842 -22.33 -8.81 9.76
C VAL A 842 -21.17 -8.54 10.74
N LEU A 843 -21.46 -8.19 11.99
CA LEU A 843 -20.43 -7.96 13.01
C LEU A 843 -19.72 -9.24 13.44
N ARG A 844 -20.45 -10.36 13.59
CA ARG A 844 -19.87 -11.68 13.86
C ARG A 844 -18.92 -12.09 12.75
N ASP A 845 -19.34 -11.98 11.49
CA ASP A 845 -18.55 -12.41 10.33
C ASP A 845 -17.31 -11.54 10.15
N ALA A 846 -17.40 -10.24 10.44
CA ALA A 846 -16.23 -9.36 10.52
C ALA A 846 -15.26 -9.75 11.65
N ALA A 847 -15.75 -10.17 12.82
CA ALA A 847 -14.92 -10.63 13.93
C ALA A 847 -14.28 -12.01 13.68
N VAL A 848 -15.01 -12.93 13.03
CA VAL A 848 -14.46 -14.20 12.54
C VAL A 848 -13.37 -13.93 11.50
N ALA A 849 -13.63 -13.05 10.54
CA ALA A 849 -12.67 -12.72 9.49
C ALA A 849 -11.40 -12.04 10.03
N TRP A 850 -11.52 -11.25 11.11
CA TRP A 850 -10.39 -10.69 11.85
C TRP A 850 -9.53 -11.76 12.55
N HIS A 851 -10.15 -12.65 13.34
CA HIS A 851 -9.42 -13.62 14.17
C HIS A 851 -8.98 -14.90 13.46
N VAL A 852 -9.70 -15.34 12.42
CA VAL A 852 -9.39 -16.56 11.65
C VAL A 852 -8.57 -16.20 10.41
N THR A 853 -9.08 -15.33 9.55
CA THR A 853 -8.49 -15.07 8.22
C THR A 853 -7.63 -13.80 8.14
N GLY A 854 -7.43 -13.07 9.24
CA GLY A 854 -6.57 -11.88 9.30
C GLY A 854 -7.04 -10.70 8.43
N THR A 855 -8.35 -10.47 8.28
CA THR A 855 -8.85 -9.38 7.42
C THR A 855 -8.67 -8.00 8.06
N TYR A 856 -8.08 -7.04 7.35
CA TYR A 856 -7.86 -5.68 7.88
C TYR A 856 -9.06 -4.73 7.71
N SER A 857 -10.14 -5.14 7.05
CA SER A 857 -11.33 -4.29 6.81
C SER A 857 -11.88 -3.62 8.08
N PRO A 858 -11.99 -4.31 9.25
CA PRO A 858 -12.37 -3.67 10.50
C PRO A 858 -11.40 -2.55 10.95
N VAL A 859 -10.09 -2.71 10.71
CA VAL A 859 -9.08 -1.68 11.04
C VAL A 859 -9.23 -0.45 10.16
N VAL A 860 -9.54 -0.60 8.87
CA VAL A 860 -9.75 0.57 8.01
C VAL A 860 -11.03 1.31 8.39
N VAL A 861 -12.13 0.59 8.65
CA VAL A 861 -13.40 1.18 9.08
C VAL A 861 -13.25 1.93 10.41
N TRP A 862 -12.67 1.28 11.43
CA TRP A 862 -12.60 1.84 12.78
C TRP A 862 -11.38 2.73 13.04
N CYS A 863 -10.22 2.47 12.47
CA CYS A 863 -8.98 3.22 12.75
C CYS A 863 -8.52 4.16 11.63
N VAL A 864 -9.18 4.19 10.47
CA VAL A 864 -8.89 5.18 9.41
C VAL A 864 -10.09 6.08 9.17
N TRP A 865 -11.26 5.51 8.91
CA TRP A 865 -12.45 6.29 8.53
C TRP A 865 -13.17 6.92 9.71
N TRP A 866 -13.47 6.15 10.77
CA TRP A 866 -14.13 6.67 11.97
C TRP A 866 -13.42 7.85 12.67
N PRO A 867 -12.09 7.86 12.91
CA PRO A 867 -11.43 9.00 13.56
C PRO A 867 -11.39 10.25 12.67
N ALA A 868 -11.32 10.10 11.34
CA ALA A 868 -11.44 11.21 10.40
C ALA A 868 -12.86 11.80 10.40
N TRP A 869 -13.89 10.93 10.45
CA TRP A 869 -15.28 11.34 10.60
C TRP A 869 -15.53 12.10 11.92
N LEU A 870 -14.99 11.59 13.03
CA LEU A 870 -15.11 12.23 14.36
C LEU A 870 -14.47 13.63 14.35
N ALA A 871 -13.26 13.77 13.80
CA ALA A 871 -12.61 15.06 13.63
C ALA A 871 -13.47 16.03 12.77
N GLY A 872 -14.01 15.56 11.65
CA GLY A 872 -14.94 16.32 10.80
C GLY A 872 -16.18 16.84 11.55
N GLN A 873 -16.82 15.99 12.34
CA GLN A 873 -17.97 16.38 13.17
C GLN A 873 -17.60 17.44 14.23
N LEU A 874 -16.44 17.33 14.87
CA LEU A 874 -15.95 18.33 15.82
C LEU A 874 -15.76 19.71 15.16
N ILE A 875 -15.30 19.75 13.91
CA ILE A 875 -15.11 20.99 13.14
C ILE A 875 -16.45 21.61 12.74
N VAL A 876 -17.44 20.80 12.32
CA VAL A 876 -18.82 21.30 12.07
C VAL A 876 -19.40 21.91 13.34
N LEU A 877 -19.31 21.19 14.46
CA LEU A 877 -19.95 21.57 15.72
C LEU A 877 -19.21 22.69 16.48
N ALA A 878 -18.00 23.04 16.03
CA ALA A 878 -17.10 24.02 16.63
C ALA A 878 -17.76 25.35 17.02
N ARG A 879 -17.19 25.97 18.06
CA ARG A 879 -17.54 27.30 18.55
C ARG A 879 -16.24 28.10 18.70
N PRO A 880 -15.71 28.67 17.61
CA PRO A 880 -14.42 29.38 17.66
C PRO A 880 -14.50 30.61 18.57
N ALA A 881 -13.42 30.87 19.31
CA ALA A 881 -13.31 32.07 20.13
C ALA A 881 -13.22 33.35 19.28
N PRO A 882 -13.82 34.49 19.70
CA PRO A 882 -13.68 35.76 19.00
C PRO A 882 -12.23 36.26 19.06
N ALA A 883 -11.74 36.81 17.94
CA ALA A 883 -10.33 37.21 17.77
C ALA A 883 -9.83 38.23 18.80
N SER A 884 -10.71 39.02 19.41
CA SER A 884 -10.37 40.00 20.45
C SER A 884 -9.96 39.40 21.81
N ALA A 885 -10.18 38.10 22.04
CA ALA A 885 -9.88 37.45 23.32
C ALA A 885 -8.41 37.00 23.47
N SER A 886 -7.66 36.79 22.38
CA SER A 886 -6.27 36.32 22.44
C SER A 886 -5.30 37.41 22.92
N ALA A 887 -5.48 38.65 22.45
CA ALA A 887 -4.62 39.80 22.77
C ALA A 887 -4.59 40.16 24.27
N ARG A 888 -5.61 39.76 25.06
CA ARG A 888 -5.60 39.97 26.52
C ARG A 888 -4.86 38.88 27.30
N ARG A 889 -4.61 37.70 26.73
CA ARG A 889 -3.88 36.62 27.43
C ARG A 889 -2.37 36.67 27.22
N SER A 890 -1.88 37.17 26.08
CA SER A 890 -0.43 37.36 25.85
C SER A 890 0.18 38.42 26.77
N ASN A 891 -0.56 39.48 27.09
CA ASN A 891 -0.05 40.60 27.89
C ASN A 891 -0.21 40.40 29.41
N GLY A 892 -0.84 39.30 29.85
CA GLY A 892 -1.17 39.05 31.27
C GLY A 892 -0.11 38.30 32.09
N ALA A 893 1.03 37.93 31.49
CA ALA A 893 2.01 37.03 32.12
C ALA A 893 3.25 37.74 32.72
N TRP A 894 3.38 39.07 32.56
CA TRP A 894 4.56 39.84 32.99
C TRP A 894 4.21 41.24 33.52
N ALA A 895 3.10 41.36 34.26
CA ALA A 895 2.86 42.52 35.12
C ALA A 895 3.38 42.18 36.54
N GLY A 896 4.58 42.66 36.86
CA GLY A 896 5.19 42.48 38.18
C GLY A 896 4.43 43.23 39.28
N ASP A 897 4.48 42.67 40.48
CA ASP A 897 3.84 43.20 41.69
C ASP A 897 4.68 44.33 42.30
N ASP A 898 4.71 45.50 41.65
CA ASP A 898 5.37 46.70 42.17
C ASP A 898 4.49 47.40 43.22
N GLY A 899 4.53 46.85 44.44
CA GLY A 899 3.92 47.44 45.62
C GLY A 899 4.49 48.83 45.94
N LYS A 900 3.70 49.88 45.72
CA LYS A 900 4.05 51.26 46.07
C LYS A 900 4.27 51.41 47.58
N VAL A 901 5.52 51.67 47.97
CA VAL A 901 5.86 52.30 49.25
C VAL A 901 5.19 53.68 49.32
N LYS A 902 4.37 53.91 50.34
CA LYS A 902 4.04 55.25 50.84
C LYS A 902 5.04 55.57 51.94
N GLY A 903 5.61 56.77 51.92
CA GLY A 903 6.59 57.19 52.92
C GLY A 903 5.95 57.67 54.23
N GLU A 904 6.74 57.54 55.30
CA GLU A 904 7.21 58.71 56.07
C GLU A 904 8.73 58.82 55.85
#